data_AF-A0A812P6M8-F1
#
_entry.id   AF-A0A812P6M8-F1
#
_cell.length_a   1.000
_cell.length_b   1.000
_cell.length_c   1.000
_cell.angle_alpha   90.00
_cell.angle_beta   90.00
_cell.angle_gamma   90.00
#
_symmetry.space_group_name_H-M   'P 1'
#
loop_
_entity.id
_entity.type
_entity.pdbx_description
1 polymer ?
#
loop_
_entity_poly.entity_id
_entity_poly.type
_entity_poly.pdbx_seq_one_letter_code
_entity_poly.pdbx_strand_id
1 'polypeptide(L)'
;MSAQLLDDAISEVNSQNFTLRPLCSANCSRIDPEQPLSINDFLDGACRPLNGIKSVAVVFDVHLGMLECGSSLSLGDLVAQKKFSDLPEELRFMGPLPAETNVDIVVCNLGDGLVDVMKVLYFKQSVSRQVAEGLCKGRSFAPQFRQGPWAVKKGIQWLMNQIPGFHVRWHSLDTPRPSLKRSQTQSSWNPENDELSAGIAFINKQAPVCDAANEQTFWILCNIKEDSGTPIAGWPETKVRFMAQNKSRGLGGALPKTEFPLTTYSLHAAMSTNILPYLYPLLMTTAVMFLGCAGVGKTPALIAMAMAMGRFHIRRLGLQGLQPGWRRAKSFDNFRHRAPQIQEALFLDDPSRGKIDMADLKSFVTVDEDGTVDSRYNDTRLTMNQMRALASNNTSTDPALQTPDATLLPPKDFMKLVEPLFRGDAEKDIMAVLKRSTTFVFTETALFLRLPSEKPDAIVHRIVADDLHLDLLAPRDKPFYGKYKSGVIALGDSFADDVRREQEMIDSSVAETQHFPSRDDYVNHANHAIQKWLTPEPKVRVIPSSPGSSNEADTSRSAFGLAPVFPVVGTGPKPGRLNSSSSFVYNDDKRRRLRCKTSVAEAGENQTKSPDEEDTLVANGGDSESANNQEQNILSSPGEAMDLDQGSDSAEEEAAQHLHG
;
A
#
# COMPACT_ATOMS: atom_id res chain seq x y z
N MET A 1 12.77 -33.85 -12.42
CA MET A 1 13.83 -34.40 -13.32
C MET A 1 14.33 -33.26 -14.21
N SER A 2 15.51 -33.39 -14.79
CA SER A 2 16.36 -32.24 -15.14
C SER A 2 15.99 -31.57 -16.46
N ALA A 3 15.31 -30.42 -16.33
CA ALA A 3 15.01 -29.44 -17.37
C ALA A 3 16.25 -28.77 -18.03
N GLN A 4 17.44 -29.25 -17.70
CA GLN A 4 18.72 -28.62 -18.00
C GLN A 4 19.01 -28.59 -19.51
N LEU A 5 18.53 -29.59 -20.26
CA LEU A 5 18.65 -29.64 -21.72
C LEU A 5 18.02 -28.41 -22.40
N LEU A 6 16.90 -27.89 -21.88
CA LEU A 6 16.27 -26.67 -22.39
C LEU A 6 17.02 -25.40 -21.95
N ASP A 7 17.56 -25.37 -20.73
CA ASP A 7 18.35 -24.23 -20.24
C ASP A 7 19.68 -24.10 -21.01
N ASP A 8 20.37 -25.21 -21.26
CA ASP A 8 21.59 -25.27 -22.05
C ASP A 8 21.32 -24.86 -23.51
N ALA A 9 20.24 -25.34 -24.12
CA ALA A 9 19.81 -24.92 -25.45
C ALA A 9 19.43 -23.42 -25.52
N ILE A 10 18.81 -22.88 -24.46
CA ILE A 10 18.52 -21.44 -24.33
C ILE A 10 19.81 -20.62 -24.20
N SER A 11 20.81 -21.13 -23.48
CA SER A 11 22.14 -20.50 -23.41
C SER A 11 22.78 -20.42 -24.80
N GLU A 12 22.74 -21.51 -25.57
CA GLU A 12 23.42 -21.61 -26.87
C GLU A 12 22.74 -20.81 -27.99
N VAL A 13 21.40 -20.74 -28.02
CA VAL A 13 20.72 -19.87 -29.00
C VAL A 13 20.94 -18.38 -28.73
N ASN A 14 21.24 -18.02 -27.48
CA ASN A 14 21.57 -16.65 -27.08
C ASN A 14 23.05 -16.32 -27.35
N SER A 15 23.99 -17.24 -27.10
CA SER A 15 25.42 -17.06 -27.36
C SER A 15 25.69 -16.77 -28.85
N GLN A 16 25.10 -17.57 -29.74
CA GLN A 16 25.27 -17.45 -31.19
C GLN A 16 24.32 -16.44 -31.88
N ASN A 17 23.47 -15.73 -31.11
CA ASN A 17 22.54 -14.72 -31.63
C ASN A 17 21.58 -15.23 -32.74
N PHE A 18 21.09 -16.47 -32.63
CA PHE A 18 20.20 -17.06 -33.65
C PHE A 18 18.93 -16.23 -33.89
N THR A 19 18.52 -16.12 -35.16
CA THR A 19 17.23 -15.53 -35.55
C THR A 19 16.25 -16.63 -35.95
N LEU A 20 15.11 -16.70 -35.26
CA LEU A 20 14.01 -17.57 -35.67
C LEU A 20 13.16 -16.84 -36.71
N ARG A 21 12.91 -17.48 -37.86
CA ARG A 21 12.10 -16.92 -38.95
C ARG A 21 10.98 -17.89 -39.35
N PRO A 22 9.70 -17.45 -39.38
CA PRO A 22 8.62 -18.25 -39.97
C PRO A 22 8.82 -18.38 -41.49
N LEU A 23 8.42 -19.51 -42.05
CA LEU A 23 8.60 -19.85 -43.46
C LEU A 23 7.28 -19.69 -44.22
N CYS A 24 7.33 -19.05 -45.40
CA CYS A 24 6.17 -18.87 -46.28
C CYS A 24 5.68 -20.19 -46.93
N SER A 25 6.51 -21.23 -46.87
CA SER A 25 6.26 -22.59 -47.33
C SER A 25 7.03 -23.55 -46.44
N ALA A 26 6.49 -24.73 -46.18
CA ALA A 26 7.18 -25.75 -45.40
C ALA A 26 8.57 -26.08 -45.99
N ASN A 27 9.58 -26.21 -45.12
CA ASN A 27 10.88 -26.77 -45.46
C ASN A 27 10.86 -28.28 -45.16
N CYS A 28 10.99 -29.10 -46.20
CA CYS A 28 11.22 -30.54 -46.05
C CYS A 28 12.72 -30.82 -46.11
N SER A 29 13.29 -31.43 -45.08
CA SER A 29 14.72 -31.74 -44.99
C SER A 29 14.97 -33.02 -44.20
N ARG A 30 15.98 -33.79 -44.62
CA ARG A 30 16.59 -34.82 -43.76
C ARG A 30 17.68 -34.16 -42.91
N ILE A 31 17.71 -34.49 -41.63
CA ILE A 31 18.69 -33.98 -40.66
C ILE A 31 19.39 -35.20 -40.04
N ASP A 32 20.71 -35.27 -40.17
CA ASP A 32 21.56 -36.28 -39.54
C ASP A 32 22.66 -35.52 -38.75
N PRO A 33 22.42 -35.15 -37.48
CA PRO A 33 23.28 -34.24 -36.71
C PRO A 33 24.46 -34.95 -36.03
N GLU A 34 25.51 -34.19 -35.70
CA GLU A 34 26.76 -34.71 -35.10
C GLU A 34 26.57 -35.32 -33.70
N GLN A 35 25.59 -34.83 -32.93
CA GLN A 35 25.22 -35.34 -31.60
C GLN A 35 23.70 -35.60 -31.57
N PRO A 36 23.26 -36.79 -32.00
CA PRO A 36 21.83 -37.10 -32.12
C PRO A 36 21.13 -37.22 -30.75
N LEU A 37 20.02 -36.52 -30.63
CA LEU A 37 19.08 -36.51 -29.51
C LEU A 37 17.87 -37.38 -29.86
N SER A 38 17.48 -38.35 -29.03
CA SER A 38 16.23 -39.10 -29.31
C SER A 38 14.99 -38.25 -29.02
N ILE A 39 13.84 -38.62 -29.61
CA ILE A 39 12.58 -37.94 -29.28
C ILE A 39 12.23 -38.12 -27.80
N ASN A 40 12.56 -39.26 -27.19
CA ASN A 40 12.32 -39.45 -25.76
C ASN A 40 13.20 -38.54 -24.89
N ASP A 41 14.49 -38.39 -25.19
CA ASP A 41 15.39 -37.50 -24.45
C ASP A 41 14.98 -36.02 -24.58
N PHE A 42 14.53 -35.62 -25.77
CA PHE A 42 13.93 -34.30 -25.99
C PHE A 42 12.68 -34.07 -25.11
N LEU A 43 11.81 -35.07 -25.00
CA LEU A 43 10.60 -34.98 -24.17
C LEU A 43 10.94 -34.89 -22.69
N ASP A 44 11.81 -35.76 -22.18
CA ASP A 44 12.16 -35.82 -20.76
C ASP A 44 13.05 -34.65 -20.31
N GLY A 45 13.82 -34.05 -21.22
CA GLY A 45 14.72 -32.93 -20.94
C GLY A 45 14.18 -31.51 -21.22
N ALA A 46 13.19 -31.36 -22.11
CA ALA A 46 12.70 -30.03 -22.54
C ALA A 46 11.17 -29.85 -22.54
N CYS A 47 10.38 -30.91 -22.32
CA CYS A 47 8.93 -30.86 -22.36
C CYS A 47 8.30 -31.18 -20.99
N ARG A 48 6.97 -31.02 -20.91
CA ARG A 48 6.13 -31.46 -19.78
C ARG A 48 4.81 -32.03 -20.29
N PRO A 49 4.19 -33.00 -19.60
CA PRO A 49 2.80 -33.38 -19.86
C PRO A 49 1.87 -32.16 -19.71
N LEU A 50 0.70 -32.18 -20.34
CA LEU A 50 -0.28 -31.09 -20.29
C LEU A 50 -0.99 -30.93 -18.93
N ASN A 51 -0.62 -31.74 -17.93
CA ASN A 51 -1.14 -31.66 -16.57
C ASN A 51 -0.82 -30.31 -15.90
N GLY A 52 -1.86 -29.64 -15.39
CA GLY A 52 -1.74 -28.34 -14.71
C GLY A 52 -1.65 -27.12 -15.63
N ILE A 53 -1.83 -27.28 -16.95
CA ILE A 53 -1.84 -26.17 -17.92
C ILE A 53 -3.29 -25.74 -18.21
N LYS A 54 -3.57 -24.43 -18.19
CA LYS A 54 -4.89 -23.85 -18.56
C LYS A 54 -5.06 -23.78 -20.09
N SER A 55 -4.15 -23.06 -20.76
CA SER A 55 -4.17 -22.83 -22.22
C SER A 55 -2.87 -23.27 -22.88
N VAL A 56 -2.93 -23.67 -24.15
CA VAL A 56 -1.83 -24.28 -24.90
C VAL A 56 -1.71 -23.63 -26.27
N ALA A 57 -0.55 -23.06 -26.59
CA ALA A 57 -0.27 -22.45 -27.90
C ALA A 57 0.72 -23.28 -28.76
N VAL A 58 1.45 -24.22 -28.15
CA VAL A 58 2.24 -25.25 -28.85
C VAL A 58 2.05 -26.59 -28.15
N VAL A 59 1.73 -27.64 -28.90
CA VAL A 59 1.61 -29.02 -28.40
C VAL A 59 2.38 -30.00 -29.29
N PHE A 60 3.07 -30.95 -28.66
CA PHE A 60 3.71 -32.09 -29.28
C PHE A 60 2.78 -33.32 -29.20
N ASP A 61 2.47 -33.94 -30.33
CA ASP A 61 1.71 -35.20 -30.44
C ASP A 61 2.69 -36.30 -30.90
N VAL A 62 3.10 -37.17 -29.97
CA VAL A 62 4.24 -38.07 -30.14
C VAL A 62 3.87 -39.55 -30.09
N HIS A 63 4.38 -40.28 -31.07
CA HIS A 63 4.26 -41.72 -31.28
C HIS A 63 5.67 -42.29 -31.23
N LEU A 64 5.93 -43.25 -30.34
CA LEU A 64 7.26 -43.86 -30.19
C LEU A 64 7.19 -45.35 -30.51
N GLY A 65 8.18 -45.87 -31.24
CA GLY A 65 8.29 -47.30 -31.58
C GLY A 65 7.09 -47.85 -32.36
N MET A 66 6.47 -47.05 -33.24
CA MET A 66 5.34 -47.49 -34.06
C MET A 66 5.81 -48.16 -35.36
N LEU A 67 4.99 -49.03 -35.94
CA LEU A 67 5.25 -49.61 -37.26
C LEU A 67 5.22 -48.51 -38.36
N GLU A 68 6.08 -48.64 -39.38
CA GLU A 68 6.16 -47.70 -40.50
C GLU A 68 4.87 -47.72 -41.34
N CYS A 69 3.98 -46.76 -41.08
CA CYS A 69 2.67 -46.60 -41.72
C CYS A 69 2.71 -45.86 -43.08
N GLY A 70 3.91 -45.56 -43.59
CA GLY A 70 4.14 -44.84 -44.84
C GLY A 70 5.55 -44.25 -44.86
N SER A 71 6.11 -44.01 -46.05
CA SER A 71 7.47 -43.47 -46.14
C SER A 71 7.52 -42.04 -45.63
N SER A 72 8.61 -41.66 -44.98
CA SER A 72 8.79 -40.32 -44.39
C SER A 72 8.61 -39.18 -45.39
N LEU A 73 8.96 -39.41 -46.67
CA LEU A 73 8.69 -38.48 -47.78
C LEU A 73 7.19 -38.29 -48.01
N SER A 74 6.41 -39.37 -48.13
CA SER A 74 4.96 -39.27 -48.34
C SER A 74 4.21 -38.64 -47.16
N LEU A 75 4.61 -38.97 -45.92
CA LEU A 75 4.10 -38.31 -44.72
C LEU A 75 4.44 -36.81 -44.74
N GLY A 76 5.66 -36.49 -45.16
CA GLY A 76 6.15 -35.13 -45.32
C GLY A 76 5.35 -34.30 -46.30
N ASP A 77 5.13 -34.82 -47.52
CA ASP A 77 4.37 -34.14 -48.57
C ASP A 77 2.93 -33.84 -48.14
N LEU A 78 2.28 -34.76 -47.41
CA LEU A 78 0.93 -34.54 -46.88
C LEU A 78 0.89 -33.42 -45.83
N VAL A 79 1.85 -33.38 -44.90
CA VAL A 79 1.97 -32.32 -43.89
C VAL A 79 2.31 -30.97 -44.52
N ALA A 80 3.25 -30.94 -45.48
CA ALA A 80 3.65 -29.75 -46.21
C ALA A 80 2.51 -29.15 -47.04
N GLN A 81 1.68 -30.01 -47.66
CA GLN A 81 0.48 -29.62 -48.42
C GLN A 81 -0.76 -29.37 -47.53
N LYS A 82 -0.62 -29.47 -46.20
CA LYS A 82 -1.71 -29.36 -45.20
C LYS A 82 -2.88 -30.35 -45.42
N LYS A 83 -2.62 -31.50 -46.05
CA LYS A 83 -3.56 -32.59 -46.30
C LYS A 83 -3.69 -33.52 -45.09
N PHE A 84 -4.06 -32.96 -43.95
CA PHE A 84 -4.04 -33.68 -42.66
C PHE A 84 -5.10 -34.81 -42.56
N SER A 85 -6.14 -34.76 -43.40
CA SER A 85 -7.11 -35.85 -43.59
C SER A 85 -6.48 -37.11 -44.18
N ASP A 86 -5.50 -36.93 -45.07
CA ASP A 86 -5.00 -37.97 -45.97
C ASP A 86 -3.85 -38.76 -45.33
N LEU A 87 -3.40 -38.35 -44.14
CA LEU A 87 -2.43 -39.08 -43.32
C LEU A 87 -2.93 -40.50 -42.98
N PRO A 88 -2.03 -41.47 -42.77
CA PRO A 88 -2.37 -42.79 -42.24
C PRO A 88 -3.17 -42.69 -40.93
N GLU A 89 -4.03 -43.68 -40.68
CA GLU A 89 -4.98 -43.60 -39.57
C GLU A 89 -4.28 -43.44 -38.22
N GLU A 90 -3.12 -44.07 -38.04
CA GLU A 90 -2.26 -44.03 -36.88
C GLU A 90 -1.79 -42.60 -36.54
N LEU A 91 -1.51 -41.80 -37.57
CA LEU A 91 -0.96 -40.44 -37.44
C LEU A 91 -1.99 -39.33 -37.61
N ARG A 92 -3.17 -39.62 -38.15
CA ARG A 92 -4.27 -38.65 -38.33
C ARG A 92 -4.72 -38.06 -36.99
N PHE A 93 -5.01 -36.77 -36.98
CA PHE A 93 -5.51 -36.06 -35.79
C PHE A 93 -6.91 -36.54 -35.39
N MET A 94 -7.20 -36.50 -34.09
CA MET A 94 -8.47 -36.98 -33.53
C MET A 94 -9.66 -36.04 -33.79
N GLY A 95 -9.40 -34.81 -34.21
CA GLY A 95 -10.40 -33.81 -34.60
C GLY A 95 -9.87 -32.83 -35.64
N PRO A 96 -10.74 -31.94 -36.18
CA PRO A 96 -10.33 -30.91 -37.14
C PRO A 96 -9.40 -29.89 -36.47
N LEU A 97 -8.25 -29.64 -37.08
CA LEU A 97 -7.32 -28.60 -36.60
C LEU A 97 -7.94 -27.20 -36.72
N PRO A 98 -7.65 -26.27 -35.79
CA PRO A 98 -8.04 -24.87 -35.89
C PRO A 98 -7.54 -24.19 -37.17
N ALA A 99 -8.23 -23.12 -37.58
CA ALA A 99 -7.82 -22.30 -38.71
C ALA A 99 -6.41 -21.72 -38.51
N GLU A 100 -5.64 -21.68 -39.61
CA GLU A 100 -4.25 -21.20 -39.64
C GLU A 100 -3.22 -21.98 -38.79
N THR A 101 -3.58 -23.12 -38.18
CA THR A 101 -2.59 -24.00 -37.54
C THR A 101 -1.50 -24.42 -38.53
N ASN A 102 -0.26 -24.32 -38.05
CA ASN A 102 0.92 -24.89 -38.71
C ASN A 102 1.32 -26.18 -37.99
N VAL A 103 1.80 -27.16 -38.76
CA VAL A 103 2.20 -28.47 -38.26
C VAL A 103 3.60 -28.76 -38.76
N ASP A 104 4.58 -28.80 -37.85
CA ASP A 104 5.84 -29.46 -38.14
C ASP A 104 5.66 -30.98 -37.94
N ILE A 105 6.41 -31.82 -38.65
CA ILE A 105 6.53 -33.25 -38.34
C ILE A 105 8.00 -33.65 -38.35
N VAL A 106 8.37 -34.55 -37.43
CA VAL A 106 9.67 -35.22 -37.37
C VAL A 106 9.42 -36.73 -37.41
N VAL A 107 10.09 -37.43 -38.30
CA VAL A 107 10.00 -38.88 -38.49
C VAL A 107 11.40 -39.49 -38.40
N CYS A 108 11.68 -40.19 -37.31
CA CYS A 108 12.93 -40.91 -37.07
C CYS A 108 12.71 -42.38 -37.44
N ASN A 109 13.55 -42.97 -38.29
CA ASN A 109 13.51 -44.42 -38.54
C ASN A 109 14.48 -45.12 -37.59
N LEU A 110 13.98 -46.11 -36.84
CA LEU A 110 14.74 -46.81 -35.79
C LEU A 110 15.41 -48.10 -36.30
N GLY A 111 15.17 -48.49 -37.55
CA GLY A 111 15.44 -49.84 -38.05
C GLY A 111 14.23 -50.77 -37.91
N ASP A 112 14.35 -51.99 -38.43
CA ASP A 112 13.40 -53.11 -38.30
C ASP A 112 11.92 -52.81 -38.61
N GLY A 113 11.64 -51.77 -39.40
CA GLY A 113 10.29 -51.33 -39.76
C GLY A 113 9.59 -50.48 -38.69
N LEU A 114 10.35 -49.96 -37.71
CA LEU A 114 9.87 -49.09 -36.64
C LEU A 114 10.29 -47.64 -36.85
N VAL A 115 9.41 -46.72 -36.45
CA VAL A 115 9.62 -45.27 -36.50
C VAL A 115 9.16 -44.59 -35.20
N ASP A 116 9.84 -43.50 -34.84
CA ASP A 116 9.30 -42.48 -33.93
C ASP A 116 8.75 -41.32 -34.77
N VAL A 117 7.59 -40.78 -34.37
CA VAL A 117 6.94 -39.65 -35.05
C VAL A 117 6.49 -38.60 -34.04
N MET A 118 7.02 -37.38 -34.17
CA MET A 118 6.58 -36.21 -33.42
C MET A 118 5.93 -35.19 -34.36
N LYS A 119 4.65 -34.89 -34.13
CA LYS A 119 3.94 -33.77 -34.75
C LYS A 119 3.98 -32.58 -33.80
N VAL A 120 4.31 -31.38 -34.29
CA VAL A 120 4.31 -30.13 -33.49
C VAL A 120 3.27 -29.19 -34.04
N LEU A 121 2.21 -28.95 -33.26
CA LEU A 121 1.09 -28.10 -33.64
C LEU A 121 1.30 -26.71 -33.05
N TYR A 122 1.30 -25.68 -33.90
CA TYR A 122 1.31 -24.28 -33.49
C TYR A 122 -0.09 -23.69 -33.69
N PHE A 123 -0.64 -23.11 -32.63
CA PHE A 123 -1.95 -22.45 -32.67
C PHE A 123 -1.77 -20.93 -32.74
N LYS A 124 -2.57 -20.27 -33.60
CA LYS A 124 -2.55 -18.81 -33.78
C LYS A 124 -3.07 -18.03 -32.57
N GLN A 125 -3.91 -18.67 -31.78
CA GLN A 125 -4.38 -18.26 -30.45
C GLN A 125 -4.25 -19.49 -29.55
N SER A 126 -4.02 -19.33 -28.24
CA SER A 126 -3.98 -20.49 -27.35
C SER A 126 -5.34 -21.19 -27.31
N VAL A 127 -5.33 -22.52 -27.36
CA VAL A 127 -6.53 -23.34 -27.17
C VAL A 127 -6.60 -23.83 -25.73
N SER A 128 -7.77 -24.24 -25.24
CA SER A 128 -7.86 -24.87 -23.92
C SER A 128 -7.11 -26.20 -23.93
N ARG A 129 -6.61 -26.63 -22.76
CA ARG A 129 -5.95 -27.93 -22.58
C ARG A 129 -6.76 -29.08 -23.20
N GLN A 130 -8.07 -29.13 -22.95
CA GLN A 130 -8.97 -30.19 -23.44
C GLN A 130 -9.03 -30.23 -24.97
N VAL A 131 -8.97 -29.07 -25.65
CA VAL A 131 -8.92 -29.00 -27.11
C VAL A 131 -7.56 -29.47 -27.62
N ALA A 132 -6.45 -29.08 -26.98
CA ALA A 132 -5.12 -29.58 -27.37
C ALA A 132 -5.02 -31.11 -27.21
N GLU A 133 -5.45 -31.66 -26.07
CA GLU A 133 -5.48 -33.11 -25.83
C GLU A 133 -6.41 -33.84 -26.80
N GLY A 134 -7.58 -33.27 -27.11
CA GLY A 134 -8.56 -33.84 -28.04
C GLY A 134 -8.18 -33.82 -29.53
N LEU A 135 -7.06 -33.19 -29.90
CA LEU A 135 -6.51 -33.21 -31.26
C LEU A 135 -5.38 -34.25 -31.42
N CYS A 136 -4.61 -34.51 -30.36
CA CYS A 136 -3.51 -35.46 -30.36
C CYS A 136 -4.02 -36.91 -30.50
N LYS A 137 -3.28 -37.76 -31.23
CA LYS A 137 -3.56 -39.21 -31.27
C LYS A 137 -2.55 -40.06 -30.47
N GLY A 138 -1.34 -39.53 -30.25
CA GLY A 138 -0.29 -40.12 -29.43
C GLY A 138 -0.19 -39.45 -28.05
N ARG A 139 1.00 -39.49 -27.45
CA ARG A 139 1.28 -38.85 -26.15
C ARG A 139 1.39 -37.33 -26.33
N SER A 140 0.62 -36.57 -25.56
CA SER A 140 0.56 -35.11 -25.64
C SER A 140 1.47 -34.40 -24.62
N PHE A 141 2.28 -33.45 -25.10
CA PHE A 141 3.20 -32.66 -24.28
C PHE A 141 3.21 -31.19 -24.71
N ALA A 142 3.64 -30.29 -23.82
CA ALA A 142 3.98 -28.90 -24.13
C ALA A 142 5.44 -28.60 -23.76
N PRO A 143 6.04 -27.52 -24.30
CA PRO A 143 7.33 -27.02 -23.82
C PRO A 143 7.32 -26.76 -22.31
N GLN A 144 8.45 -26.98 -21.65
CA GLN A 144 8.58 -26.61 -20.25
C GLN A 144 8.69 -25.09 -20.09
N PHE A 145 8.03 -24.55 -19.06
CA PHE A 145 7.97 -23.10 -18.84
C PHE A 145 9.34 -22.52 -18.42
N ARG A 146 9.67 -21.36 -19.00
CA ARG A 146 10.76 -20.45 -18.63
C ARG A 146 10.35 -19.02 -18.94
N GLN A 147 10.99 -18.05 -18.27
CA GLN A 147 10.83 -16.64 -18.63
C GLN A 147 11.47 -16.36 -20.00
N GLY A 148 10.84 -15.50 -20.80
CA GLY A 148 11.27 -15.18 -22.16
C GLY A 148 10.74 -16.18 -23.20
N PRO A 149 9.48 -16.08 -23.66
CA PRO A 149 8.90 -17.02 -24.62
C PRO A 149 9.68 -17.12 -25.94
N TRP A 150 10.29 -16.02 -26.38
CA TRP A 150 11.19 -16.00 -27.54
C TRP A 150 12.47 -16.83 -27.36
N ALA A 151 13.01 -16.92 -26.14
CA ALA A 151 14.17 -17.76 -25.85
C ALA A 151 13.76 -19.24 -25.88
N VAL A 152 12.62 -19.60 -25.28
CA VAL A 152 12.06 -20.97 -25.32
C VAL A 152 11.78 -21.41 -26.76
N LYS A 153 11.11 -20.58 -27.57
CA LYS A 153 10.80 -20.92 -28.98
C LYS A 153 12.07 -21.17 -29.80
N LYS A 154 13.16 -20.43 -29.56
CA LYS A 154 14.48 -20.70 -30.16
C LYS A 154 15.11 -21.98 -29.62
N GLY A 155 15.18 -22.18 -28.31
CA GLY A 155 15.81 -23.35 -27.68
C GLY A 155 15.15 -24.66 -28.11
N ILE A 156 13.81 -24.70 -28.16
CA ILE A 156 13.04 -25.84 -28.69
C ILE A 156 13.39 -26.11 -30.16
N GLN A 157 13.40 -25.09 -31.02
CA GLN A 157 13.75 -25.25 -32.44
C GLN A 157 15.22 -25.64 -32.66
N TRP A 158 16.11 -25.31 -31.71
CA TRP A 158 17.52 -25.71 -31.74
C TRP A 158 17.67 -27.18 -31.33
N LEU A 159 16.97 -27.63 -30.28
CA LEU A 159 16.90 -29.04 -29.91
C LEU A 159 16.26 -29.89 -31.02
N MET A 160 15.26 -29.37 -31.73
CA MET A 160 14.69 -30.03 -32.91
C MET A 160 15.65 -30.13 -34.11
N ASN A 161 16.79 -29.42 -34.14
CA ASN A 161 17.87 -29.67 -35.10
C ASN A 161 18.80 -30.83 -34.66
N GLN A 162 18.79 -31.21 -33.38
CA GLN A 162 19.61 -32.31 -32.85
C GLN A 162 18.88 -33.66 -32.91
N ILE A 163 17.58 -33.68 -33.20
CA ILE A 163 16.83 -34.92 -33.46
C ILE A 163 17.16 -35.40 -34.88
N PRO A 164 17.62 -36.65 -35.08
CA PRO A 164 17.89 -37.20 -36.41
C PRO A 164 16.60 -37.66 -37.12
N GLY A 165 16.51 -37.49 -38.43
CA GLY A 165 15.42 -38.06 -39.23
C GLY A 165 14.98 -37.20 -40.40
N PHE A 166 13.71 -37.33 -40.79
CA PHE A 166 13.07 -36.50 -41.80
C PHE A 166 12.13 -35.48 -41.14
N HIS A 167 12.27 -34.22 -41.51
CA HIS A 167 11.58 -33.08 -40.90
C HIS A 167 10.79 -32.31 -41.95
N VAL A 168 9.57 -31.92 -41.61
CA VAL A 168 8.85 -30.81 -42.25
C VAL A 168 8.74 -29.69 -41.24
N ARG A 169 9.16 -28.47 -41.59
CA ARG A 169 9.12 -27.32 -40.67
C ARG A 169 8.56 -26.05 -41.30
N TRP A 170 7.79 -25.31 -40.49
CA TRP A 170 7.28 -23.96 -40.78
C TRP A 170 8.12 -22.85 -40.14
N HIS A 171 9.18 -23.21 -39.42
CA HIS A 171 10.15 -22.29 -38.82
C HIS A 171 11.58 -22.67 -39.23
N SER A 172 12.46 -21.67 -39.38
CA SER A 172 13.91 -21.84 -39.53
C SER A 172 14.65 -21.10 -38.42
N LEU A 173 15.70 -21.72 -37.87
CA LEU A 173 16.72 -21.02 -37.11
C LEU A 173 17.85 -20.62 -38.07
N ASP A 174 17.74 -19.39 -38.58
CA ASP A 174 18.81 -18.81 -39.38
C ASP A 174 19.90 -18.30 -38.42
N THR A 175 21.12 -18.84 -38.53
CA THR A 175 22.31 -18.17 -37.96
C THR A 175 22.46 -16.80 -38.61
N PRO A 176 23.04 -15.81 -37.91
CA PRO A 176 23.39 -14.55 -38.54
C PRO A 176 24.34 -14.80 -39.72
N ARG A 177 23.83 -14.64 -40.96
CA ARG A 177 24.70 -14.50 -42.13
C ARG A 177 25.71 -13.38 -41.83
N PRO A 178 26.99 -13.49 -42.27
CA PRO A 178 27.93 -12.39 -42.14
C PRO A 178 27.43 -11.20 -42.95
N SER A 179 26.69 -10.30 -42.29
CA SER A 179 25.97 -9.24 -42.96
C SER A 179 26.96 -8.25 -43.56
N LEU A 180 26.77 -7.92 -44.85
CA LEU A 180 27.33 -6.71 -45.45
C LEU A 180 27.12 -5.55 -44.47
N LYS A 181 28.24 -5.04 -43.93
CA LYS A 181 28.33 -4.33 -42.65
C LYS A 181 27.06 -3.58 -42.25
N ARG A 182 26.21 -4.22 -41.44
CA ARG A 182 25.26 -3.47 -40.59
C ARG A 182 26.10 -2.50 -39.76
N SER A 183 25.67 -1.24 -39.66
CA SER A 183 26.53 -0.14 -39.20
C SER A 183 27.21 -0.44 -37.86
N GLN A 184 28.42 0.09 -37.66
CA GLN A 184 29.20 -0.02 -36.42
C GLN A 184 28.59 0.85 -35.30
N THR A 185 27.34 0.56 -34.95
CA THR A 185 26.54 1.22 -33.91
C THR A 185 25.90 0.21 -32.94
N GLN A 186 26.46 -1.00 -32.88
CA GLN A 186 26.78 -1.60 -31.58
C GLN A 186 28.27 -1.41 -31.30
N SER A 187 28.65 -0.14 -31.12
CA SER A 187 29.61 0.15 -30.06
C SER A 187 29.02 -0.38 -28.75
N SER A 188 29.86 -0.89 -27.86
CA SER A 188 29.47 -1.05 -26.47
C SER A 188 29.13 0.34 -25.92
N TRP A 189 27.83 0.66 -25.75
CA TRP A 189 27.42 1.92 -25.15
C TRP A 189 27.88 1.92 -23.70
N ASN A 190 29.05 2.51 -23.51
CA ASN A 190 29.81 2.60 -22.28
C ASN A 190 30.40 4.02 -22.22
N PRO A 191 29.54 5.06 -22.14
CA PRO A 191 29.99 6.43 -21.94
C PRO A 191 30.79 6.54 -20.63
N GLU A 192 31.73 7.47 -20.56
CA GLU A 192 32.46 7.71 -19.31
C GLU A 192 31.51 8.26 -18.22
N ASN A 193 31.85 8.06 -16.95
CA ASN A 193 30.96 8.43 -15.84
C ASN A 193 30.53 9.91 -15.85
N ASP A 194 31.42 10.80 -16.29
CA ASP A 194 31.14 12.24 -16.38
C ASP A 194 30.23 12.58 -17.58
N GLU A 195 30.39 11.90 -18.71
CA GLU A 195 29.47 11.98 -19.86
C GLU A 195 28.08 11.44 -19.48
N LEU A 196 28.04 10.27 -18.85
CA LEU A 196 26.80 9.65 -18.36
C LEU A 196 26.08 10.55 -17.35
N SER A 197 26.82 11.16 -16.42
CA SER A 197 26.31 12.14 -15.45
C SER A 197 25.75 13.39 -16.13
N ALA A 198 26.49 13.97 -17.07
CA ALA A 198 26.06 15.14 -17.84
C ALA A 198 24.80 14.86 -18.69
N GLY A 199 24.74 13.70 -19.35
CA GLY A 199 23.58 13.26 -20.14
C GLY A 199 22.34 12.98 -19.28
N ILE A 200 22.49 12.34 -18.12
CA ILE A 200 21.40 12.14 -17.16
C ILE A 200 20.91 13.49 -16.61
N ALA A 201 21.81 14.41 -16.26
CA ALA A 201 21.46 15.77 -15.84
C ALA A 201 20.73 16.54 -16.95
N PHE A 202 21.15 16.39 -18.20
CA PHE A 202 20.52 16.98 -19.38
C PHE A 202 19.09 16.44 -19.59
N ILE A 203 18.87 15.12 -19.55
CA ILE A 203 17.54 14.50 -19.63
C ILE A 203 16.65 14.97 -18.47
N ASN A 204 17.17 14.96 -17.24
CA ASN A 204 16.42 15.42 -16.06
C ASN A 204 16.04 16.91 -16.14
N LYS A 205 16.89 17.76 -16.75
CA LYS A 205 16.60 19.19 -16.91
C LYS A 205 15.72 19.53 -18.12
N GLN A 206 15.91 18.87 -19.27
CA GLN A 206 15.36 19.33 -20.55
C GLN A 206 14.34 18.40 -21.22
N ALA A 207 14.33 17.09 -20.93
CA ALA A 207 13.36 16.19 -21.57
C ALA A 207 11.92 16.50 -21.11
N PRO A 208 10.91 16.48 -22.01
CA PRO A 208 9.50 16.61 -21.63
C PRO A 208 9.07 15.59 -20.56
N VAL A 209 8.17 16.01 -19.67
CA VAL A 209 7.74 15.23 -18.49
C VAL A 209 6.94 13.97 -18.87
N CYS A 210 6.19 14.02 -19.96
CA CYS A 210 5.40 12.91 -20.48
C CYS A 210 5.34 13.00 -22.01
N ASP A 211 5.01 11.89 -22.69
CA ASP A 211 4.97 11.85 -24.15
C ASP A 211 3.61 12.32 -24.73
N ALA A 212 3.05 13.39 -24.15
CA ALA A 212 1.86 14.04 -24.67
C ALA A 212 2.16 14.57 -26.09
N ALA A 213 1.24 14.35 -27.04
CA ALA A 213 1.40 14.71 -28.45
C ALA A 213 2.70 14.23 -29.13
N ASN A 214 3.38 13.21 -28.59
CA ASN A 214 4.71 12.73 -28.98
C ASN A 214 5.87 13.72 -28.68
N GLU A 215 5.69 14.70 -27.79
CA GLU A 215 6.72 15.70 -27.43
C GLU A 215 8.01 15.06 -26.90
N GLN A 216 7.91 14.03 -26.05
CA GLN A 216 9.07 13.35 -25.48
C GLN A 216 9.78 12.51 -26.55
N THR A 217 9.04 11.81 -27.42
CA THR A 217 9.58 11.08 -28.57
C THR A 217 10.28 12.02 -29.56
N PHE A 218 9.66 13.15 -29.91
CA PHE A 218 10.27 14.16 -30.78
C PHE A 218 11.54 14.73 -30.16
N TRP A 219 11.52 15.10 -28.87
CA TRP A 219 12.69 15.59 -28.16
C TRP A 219 13.83 14.56 -28.16
N ILE A 220 13.55 13.27 -27.89
CA ILE A 220 14.55 12.20 -27.95
C ILE A 220 15.18 12.16 -29.36
N LEU A 221 14.37 12.05 -30.41
CA LEU A 221 14.84 11.94 -31.80
C LEU A 221 15.60 13.19 -32.30
N CYS A 222 15.39 14.36 -31.71
CA CYS A 222 16.19 15.56 -31.97
C CYS A 222 17.54 15.55 -31.23
N ASN A 223 17.58 15.09 -29.97
CA ASN A 223 18.75 15.25 -29.11
C ASN A 223 19.73 14.05 -29.18
N ILE A 224 19.31 12.86 -29.59
CA ILE A 224 20.24 11.70 -29.72
C ILE A 224 21.09 11.70 -30.99
N LYS A 225 20.90 12.65 -31.90
CA LYS A 225 21.69 12.71 -33.14
C LYS A 225 23.13 13.12 -32.86
N GLU A 226 24.07 12.57 -33.61
CA GLU A 226 25.50 12.89 -33.52
C GLU A 226 25.78 14.39 -33.77
N ASP A 227 24.99 15.04 -34.63
CA ASP A 227 25.09 16.47 -34.97
C ASP A 227 24.33 17.41 -33.99
N SER A 228 23.63 16.87 -32.99
CA SER A 228 22.80 17.67 -32.07
C SER A 228 23.59 18.61 -31.16
N GLY A 229 24.88 18.33 -30.92
CA GLY A 229 25.71 19.06 -29.97
C GLY A 229 25.30 18.89 -28.49
N THR A 230 24.47 17.89 -28.17
CA THR A 230 23.97 17.66 -26.81
C THR A 230 24.84 16.66 -26.03
N PRO A 231 24.78 16.64 -24.68
CA PRO A 231 25.43 15.60 -23.87
C PRO A 231 24.87 14.17 -24.03
N ILE A 232 23.92 13.95 -24.95
CA ILE A 232 23.37 12.63 -25.29
C ILE A 232 23.44 12.33 -26.80
N ALA A 233 24.23 13.10 -27.55
CA ALA A 233 24.50 12.85 -28.96
C ALA A 233 25.09 11.45 -29.17
N GLY A 234 24.54 10.68 -30.11
CA GLY A 234 24.94 9.29 -30.36
C GLY A 234 24.45 8.26 -29.33
N TRP A 235 23.71 8.65 -28.28
CA TRP A 235 23.20 7.69 -27.30
C TRP A 235 22.06 6.83 -27.87
N PRO A 236 21.99 5.53 -27.54
CA PRO A 236 20.91 4.65 -28.01
C PRO A 236 19.53 5.15 -27.58
N GLU A 237 18.61 5.28 -28.53
CA GLU A 237 17.23 5.76 -28.30
C GLU A 237 16.57 5.02 -27.13
N THR A 238 16.68 3.69 -27.08
CA THR A 238 16.10 2.85 -26.02
C THR A 238 16.59 3.24 -24.62
N LYS A 239 17.84 3.67 -24.46
CA LYS A 239 18.42 4.09 -23.17
C LYS A 239 17.87 5.45 -22.76
N VAL A 240 17.87 6.42 -23.68
CA VAL A 240 17.34 7.78 -23.42
C VAL A 240 15.83 7.74 -23.18
N ARG A 241 15.08 6.95 -23.95
CA ARG A 241 13.64 6.68 -23.76
C ARG A 241 13.35 6.07 -22.40
N PHE A 242 14.12 5.06 -21.97
CA PHE A 242 13.98 4.47 -20.64
C PHE A 242 14.28 5.48 -19.51
N MET A 243 15.31 6.32 -19.66
CA MET A 243 15.61 7.39 -18.69
C MET A 243 14.48 8.43 -18.62
N ALA A 244 13.94 8.87 -19.77
CA ALA A 244 12.83 9.81 -19.84
C ALA A 244 11.50 9.22 -19.32
N GLN A 245 11.29 7.91 -19.49
CA GLN A 245 10.19 7.17 -18.85
C GLN A 245 10.38 6.99 -17.34
N ASN A 246 11.61 6.83 -16.84
CA ASN A 246 11.86 6.79 -15.40
C ASN A 246 11.62 8.17 -14.76
N LYS A 247 11.97 9.25 -15.45
CA LYS A 247 11.60 10.63 -15.08
C LYS A 247 10.08 10.80 -14.99
N SER A 248 9.30 10.29 -15.95
CA SER A 248 7.83 10.38 -15.93
C SER A 248 7.20 9.49 -14.84
N ARG A 249 7.70 8.26 -14.65
CA ARG A 249 7.27 7.34 -13.58
C ARG A 249 7.51 7.91 -12.19
N GLY A 250 8.66 8.55 -11.96
CA GLY A 250 8.98 9.24 -10.70
C GLY A 250 8.18 10.51 -10.43
N LEU A 251 7.31 10.91 -11.37
CA LEU A 251 6.32 11.98 -11.25
C LEU A 251 4.87 11.46 -11.13
N GLY A 252 4.67 10.13 -11.12
CA GLY A 252 3.38 9.52 -10.82
C GLY A 252 3.03 9.62 -9.32
N GLY A 253 1.74 9.81 -9.03
CA GLY A 253 1.23 9.83 -7.66
C GLY A 253 1.61 11.09 -6.87
N ALA A 254 1.96 10.90 -5.59
CA ALA A 254 2.25 11.99 -4.66
C ALA A 254 3.70 12.44 -4.77
N LEU A 255 3.91 13.62 -5.37
CA LEU A 255 5.22 14.27 -5.41
C LEU A 255 5.67 14.73 -4.00
N PRO A 256 6.97 14.68 -3.69
CA PRO A 256 7.50 15.35 -2.51
C PRO A 256 7.43 16.86 -2.69
N LYS A 257 7.13 17.55 -1.60
CA LYS A 257 7.34 18.99 -1.45
C LYS A 257 8.41 19.22 -0.41
N THR A 258 9.34 20.14 -0.67
CA THR A 258 10.46 20.48 0.21
C THR A 258 10.45 21.94 0.67
N GLU A 259 9.51 22.74 0.16
CA GLU A 259 9.40 24.17 0.45
C GLU A 259 8.13 24.45 1.26
N PHE A 260 8.30 24.91 2.50
CA PHE A 260 7.20 25.31 3.39
C PHE A 260 7.67 26.45 4.32
N PRO A 261 6.86 27.52 4.52
CA PRO A 261 7.31 28.69 5.28
C PRO A 261 7.10 28.58 6.80
N LEU A 262 6.50 27.49 7.29
CA LEU A 262 6.17 27.31 8.70
C LEU A 262 7.14 26.35 9.39
N THR A 263 7.34 26.60 10.69
CA THR A 263 8.16 25.81 11.63
C THR A 263 7.32 25.36 12.82
N THR A 264 7.90 24.62 13.75
CA THR A 264 7.29 24.34 15.07
C THR A 264 6.81 25.60 15.80
N TYR A 265 7.53 26.72 15.69
CA TYR A 265 7.16 27.99 16.35
C TYR A 265 6.19 28.87 15.55
N SER A 266 5.81 28.42 14.35
CA SER A 266 4.66 28.97 13.61
C SER A 266 3.33 28.43 14.09
N LEU A 267 3.36 27.38 14.93
CA LEU A 267 2.19 26.79 15.56
C LEU A 267 1.87 27.51 16.87
N HIS A 268 0.66 27.31 17.37
CA HIS A 268 0.20 27.94 18.61
C HIS A 268 1.16 27.61 19.78
N ALA A 269 1.43 28.59 20.65
CA ALA A 269 2.51 28.49 21.66
C ALA A 269 2.33 27.28 22.60
N ALA A 270 1.09 26.92 22.92
CA ALA A 270 0.76 25.73 23.71
C ALA A 270 1.26 24.42 23.05
N MET A 271 1.21 24.32 21.72
CA MET A 271 1.77 23.16 20.99
C MET A 271 3.29 23.14 21.10
N SER A 272 3.97 24.25 20.76
CA SER A 272 5.44 24.30 20.74
C SER A 272 6.08 24.13 22.12
N THR A 273 5.36 24.44 23.19
CA THR A 273 5.90 24.45 24.56
C THR A 273 5.48 23.25 25.39
N ASN A 274 4.21 22.79 25.28
CA ASN A 274 3.64 21.82 26.24
C ASN A 274 3.27 20.46 25.63
N ILE A 275 3.28 20.32 24.30
CA ILE A 275 2.82 19.10 23.61
C ILE A 275 3.90 18.55 22.68
N LEU A 276 4.44 19.37 21.79
CA LEU A 276 5.38 18.95 20.76
C LEU A 276 6.75 18.46 21.29
N PRO A 277 7.34 19.01 22.38
CA PRO A 277 8.53 18.42 22.98
C PRO A 277 8.35 16.94 23.38
N TYR A 278 7.15 16.57 23.85
CA TYR A 278 6.82 15.19 24.22
C TYR A 278 6.38 14.32 23.03
N LEU A 279 5.89 14.94 21.95
CA LEU A 279 5.43 14.23 20.76
C LEU A 279 6.56 13.91 19.77
N TYR A 280 7.51 14.82 19.53
CA TYR A 280 8.54 14.59 18.50
C TYR A 280 9.33 13.27 18.67
N PRO A 281 9.73 12.84 19.88
CA PRO A 281 10.37 11.55 20.05
C PRO A 281 9.45 10.35 19.80
N LEU A 282 8.14 10.49 20.06
CA LEU A 282 7.15 9.46 19.75
C LEU A 282 6.93 9.31 18.23
N LEU A 283 7.11 10.38 17.43
CA LEU A 283 7.00 10.31 15.96
C LEU A 283 8.09 9.43 15.30
N MET A 284 9.12 9.03 16.05
CA MET A 284 10.11 8.04 15.62
C MET A 284 9.59 6.60 15.58
N THR A 285 8.52 6.29 16.33
CA THR A 285 8.01 4.93 16.54
C THR A 285 6.49 4.83 16.41
N THR A 286 5.79 5.96 16.27
CA THR A 286 4.33 6.01 16.18
C THR A 286 3.87 7.07 15.18
N ALA A 287 2.76 6.80 14.49
CA ALA A 287 2.15 7.78 13.60
C ALA A 287 1.38 8.88 14.37
N VAL A 288 0.92 9.90 13.65
CA VAL A 288 0.05 10.94 14.22
C VAL A 288 -1.27 11.06 13.44
N MET A 289 -2.39 11.11 14.17
CA MET A 289 -3.73 11.27 13.61
C MET A 289 -4.36 12.58 14.09
N PHE A 290 -4.73 13.47 13.16
CA PHE A 290 -5.42 14.74 13.41
C PHE A 290 -6.85 14.67 12.84
N LEU A 291 -7.79 14.30 13.70
CA LEU A 291 -9.22 14.12 13.40
C LEU A 291 -10.01 15.37 13.82
N GLY A 292 -11.28 15.50 13.40
CA GLY A 292 -12.13 16.58 13.91
C GLY A 292 -12.41 17.73 12.94
N CYS A 293 -12.84 18.87 13.48
CA CYS A 293 -13.37 20.01 12.73
C CYS A 293 -12.43 20.55 11.62
N ALA A 294 -13.04 21.07 10.55
CA ALA A 294 -12.32 21.76 9.49
C ALA A 294 -11.89 23.17 9.94
N GLY A 295 -11.00 23.82 9.19
CA GLY A 295 -10.55 25.20 9.47
C GLY A 295 -9.39 25.32 10.47
N VAL A 296 -9.38 24.51 11.55
CA VAL A 296 -8.48 24.61 12.73
C VAL A 296 -6.96 24.45 12.48
N GLY A 297 -6.50 24.41 11.23
CA GLY A 297 -5.07 24.36 10.90
C GLY A 297 -4.43 22.96 10.90
N LYS A 298 -5.21 21.87 10.92
CA LYS A 298 -4.69 20.48 10.95
C LYS A 298 -3.61 20.20 9.90
N THR A 299 -3.93 20.44 8.62
CA THR A 299 -3.05 20.18 7.47
C THR A 299 -1.72 20.96 7.52
N PRO A 300 -1.66 22.30 7.74
CA PRO A 300 -0.39 23.00 7.86
C PRO A 300 0.41 22.64 9.12
N ALA A 301 -0.23 22.29 10.24
CA ALA A 301 0.46 21.86 11.44
C ALA A 301 1.21 20.53 11.24
N LEU A 302 0.56 19.54 10.61
CA LEU A 302 1.21 18.28 10.24
C LEU A 302 2.37 18.48 9.26
N ILE A 303 2.27 19.43 8.33
CA ILE A 303 3.37 19.75 7.41
C ILE A 303 4.54 20.43 8.14
N ALA A 304 4.29 21.33 9.09
CA ALA A 304 5.35 21.92 9.92
C ALA A 304 6.09 20.83 10.73
N MET A 305 5.34 19.88 11.32
CA MET A 305 5.90 18.72 12.03
C MET A 305 6.70 17.79 11.09
N ALA A 306 6.20 17.50 9.88
CA ALA A 306 6.88 16.72 8.86
C ALA A 306 8.23 17.35 8.45
N MET A 307 8.24 18.67 8.23
CA MET A 307 9.46 19.40 7.90
C MET A 307 10.46 19.38 9.06
N ALA A 308 10.00 19.44 10.31
CA ALA A 308 10.85 19.33 11.49
C ALA A 308 11.49 17.93 11.62
N MET A 309 10.71 16.86 11.47
CA MET A 309 11.25 15.49 11.48
C MET A 309 12.20 15.24 10.30
N GLY A 310 11.86 15.71 9.10
CA GLY A 310 12.73 15.59 7.93
C GLY A 310 14.10 16.25 8.13
N ARG A 311 14.13 17.44 8.73
CA ARG A 311 15.38 18.13 9.10
C ARG A 311 16.20 17.34 10.12
N PHE A 312 15.54 16.76 11.12
CA PHE A 312 16.18 15.94 12.15
C PHE A 312 16.81 14.68 11.57
N HIS A 313 16.09 13.94 10.71
CA HIS A 313 16.64 12.75 10.04
C HIS A 313 17.86 13.08 9.16
N ILE A 314 17.81 14.18 8.40
CA ILE A 314 18.93 14.64 7.56
C ILE A 314 20.18 14.91 8.40
N ARG A 315 20.03 15.64 9.52
CA ARG A 315 21.11 15.90 10.47
C ARG A 315 21.66 14.61 11.08
N ARG A 316 20.79 13.80 11.69
CA ARG A 316 21.15 12.60 12.46
C ARG A 316 21.84 11.53 11.61
N LEU A 317 21.46 11.42 10.33
CA LEU A 317 21.98 10.42 9.40
C LEU A 317 23.01 10.97 8.40
N GLY A 318 23.39 12.25 8.50
CA GLY A 318 24.40 12.88 7.64
C GLY A 318 24.02 12.94 6.15
N LEU A 319 22.73 13.08 5.83
CA LEU A 319 22.20 12.97 4.47
C LEU A 319 22.52 14.19 3.61
N GLN A 320 23.75 14.25 3.09
CA GLN A 320 24.23 15.37 2.28
C GLN A 320 23.40 15.56 1.00
N GLY A 321 23.10 16.82 0.66
CA GLY A 321 22.37 17.19 -0.56
C GLY A 321 20.85 16.94 -0.54
N LEU A 322 20.31 16.25 0.47
CA LEU A 322 18.87 16.03 0.60
C LEU A 322 18.18 17.19 1.32
N GLN A 323 16.92 17.45 0.95
CA GLN A 323 16.05 18.42 1.61
C GLN A 323 14.96 17.72 2.42
N PRO A 324 14.50 18.31 3.55
CA PRO A 324 13.33 17.82 4.28
C PRO A 324 12.09 17.96 3.41
N GLY A 325 11.12 17.06 3.54
CA GLY A 325 9.89 17.16 2.77
C GLY A 325 8.73 16.31 3.25
N TRP A 326 7.66 16.33 2.46
CA TRP A 326 6.48 15.49 2.67
C TRP A 326 5.82 15.12 1.34
N ARG A 327 5.21 13.93 1.30
CA ARG A 327 4.33 13.46 0.23
C ARG A 327 2.90 13.41 0.75
N ARG A 328 1.95 14.03 0.03
CA ARG A 328 0.54 14.14 0.45
C ARG A 328 -0.41 13.43 -0.51
N ALA A 329 -1.28 12.55 -0.01
CA ALA A 329 -2.23 11.77 -0.80
C ALA A 329 -3.60 11.59 -0.13
N LYS A 330 -4.57 11.05 -0.87
CA LYS A 330 -5.89 10.60 -0.36
C LYS A 330 -6.05 9.07 -0.26
N SER A 331 -5.05 8.32 -0.70
CA SER A 331 -5.02 6.85 -0.79
C SER A 331 -3.58 6.38 -0.99
N PHE A 332 -3.25 5.19 -0.48
CA PHE A 332 -1.90 4.63 -0.52
C PHE A 332 -1.34 4.42 -1.92
N ASP A 333 -2.17 4.07 -2.92
CA ASP A 333 -1.84 3.96 -4.36
C ASP A 333 -0.91 5.07 -4.89
N ASN A 334 -1.01 6.28 -4.33
CA ASN A 334 -0.25 7.44 -4.78
C ASN A 334 1.21 7.44 -4.29
N PHE A 335 1.56 6.63 -3.29
CA PHE A 335 2.91 6.60 -2.71
C PHE A 335 3.82 5.55 -3.38
N ARG A 336 3.28 4.46 -3.93
CA ARG A 336 4.01 3.35 -4.59
C ARG A 336 5.03 3.78 -5.66
N HIS A 337 4.78 4.89 -6.35
CA HIS A 337 5.55 5.33 -7.52
C HIS A 337 6.96 5.86 -7.21
N ARG A 338 7.30 6.07 -5.93
CA ARG A 338 8.63 6.47 -5.47
C ARG A 338 9.00 5.66 -4.24
N ALA A 339 10.23 5.15 -4.20
CA ALA A 339 10.79 4.53 -3.01
C ALA A 339 10.61 5.45 -1.77
N PRO A 340 10.33 4.89 -0.58
CA PRO A 340 10.25 5.68 0.64
C PRO A 340 11.60 6.35 0.94
N GLN A 341 11.52 7.47 1.65
CA GLN A 341 12.65 8.34 1.98
C GLN A 341 12.40 8.84 3.39
N ILE A 342 13.30 8.57 4.34
CA ILE A 342 13.08 8.86 5.76
C ILE A 342 12.87 10.36 6.03
N GLN A 343 13.50 11.23 5.23
CA GLN A 343 13.33 12.68 5.27
C GLN A 343 12.08 13.22 4.56
N GLU A 344 11.33 12.37 3.84
CA GLU A 344 10.03 12.68 3.24
C GLU A 344 8.91 12.06 4.10
N ALA A 345 8.18 12.84 4.89
CA ALA A 345 7.04 12.31 5.65
C ALA A 345 5.89 11.87 4.73
N LEU A 346 5.14 10.83 5.11
CA LEU A 346 3.94 10.38 4.37
C LEU A 346 2.68 10.90 5.04
N PHE A 347 1.85 11.63 4.29
CA PHE A 347 0.67 12.31 4.82
C PHE A 347 -0.60 11.93 4.03
N LEU A 348 -1.51 11.18 4.66
CA LEU A 348 -2.89 11.03 4.21
C LEU A 348 -3.72 12.25 4.63
N ASP A 349 -4.16 13.07 3.68
CA ASP A 349 -4.93 14.30 3.92
C ASP A 349 -6.37 14.11 3.41
N ASP A 350 -7.28 13.85 4.34
CA ASP A 350 -8.69 13.49 4.16
C ASP A 350 -8.92 12.24 3.28
N PRO A 351 -8.45 11.05 3.74
CA PRO A 351 -8.62 9.79 3.03
C PRO A 351 -10.07 9.28 3.09
N SER A 352 -10.51 8.63 2.02
CA SER A 352 -11.80 7.94 1.99
C SER A 352 -11.69 6.60 2.73
N ARG A 353 -12.12 6.54 3.99
CA ARG A 353 -11.92 5.34 4.85
C ARG A 353 -12.47 4.05 4.23
N GLY A 354 -13.61 4.10 3.54
CA GLY A 354 -14.17 2.95 2.80
C GLY A 354 -13.38 2.51 1.56
N LYS A 355 -12.14 2.99 1.38
CA LYS A 355 -11.16 2.59 0.36
C LYS A 355 -9.78 2.29 0.96
N ILE A 356 -9.72 2.06 2.28
CA ILE A 356 -8.50 1.72 3.02
C ILE A 356 -8.87 0.62 4.00
N ASP A 357 -8.17 -0.51 3.93
CA ASP A 357 -8.36 -1.61 4.87
C ASP A 357 -7.93 -1.22 6.30
N MET A 358 -8.41 -1.96 7.30
CA MET A 358 -7.87 -1.93 8.64
C MET A 358 -6.47 -2.56 8.71
N ALA A 359 -6.12 -3.59 7.92
CA ALA A 359 -4.73 -4.09 7.89
C ALA A 359 -3.77 -3.03 7.30
N ASP A 360 -4.15 -2.38 6.20
CA ASP A 360 -3.37 -1.26 5.64
C ASP A 360 -3.22 -0.11 6.64
N LEU A 361 -4.29 0.28 7.34
CA LEU A 361 -4.21 1.35 8.34
C LEU A 361 -3.28 0.97 9.50
N LYS A 362 -3.35 -0.29 9.99
CA LYS A 362 -2.41 -0.81 11.01
C LYS A 362 -0.97 -0.73 10.53
N SER A 363 -0.66 -1.26 9.34
CA SER A 363 0.69 -1.23 8.75
C SER A 363 1.18 0.21 8.55
N PHE A 364 0.32 1.10 8.05
CA PHE A 364 0.64 2.51 7.92
C PHE A 364 1.01 3.17 9.25
N VAL A 365 0.34 2.86 10.36
CA VAL A 365 0.70 3.47 11.66
C VAL A 365 1.90 2.82 12.36
N THR A 366 2.36 1.62 11.95
CA THR A 366 3.57 0.98 12.50
C THR A 366 4.85 1.64 11.97
N VAL A 367 5.28 2.74 12.58
CA VAL A 367 6.47 3.51 12.16
C VAL A 367 7.79 2.84 12.58
N ASP A 368 7.75 1.96 13.57
CA ASP A 368 8.89 1.26 14.18
C ASP A 368 9.47 0.10 13.33
N GLU A 369 8.88 -0.22 12.17
CA GLU A 369 9.43 -1.17 11.19
C GLU A 369 9.26 -0.71 9.72
N ASP A 370 10.04 -1.31 8.81
CA ASP A 370 9.78 -1.26 7.37
C ASP A 370 8.56 -2.12 7.05
N GLY A 371 7.71 -1.73 6.09
CA GLY A 371 6.48 -2.47 5.81
C GLY A 371 5.86 -2.14 4.45
N THR A 372 4.73 -2.79 4.14
CA THR A 372 3.93 -2.50 2.95
C THR A 372 2.45 -2.31 3.28
N VAL A 373 1.76 -1.59 2.40
CA VAL A 373 0.29 -1.49 2.34
C VAL A 373 -0.14 -1.76 0.90
N ASP A 374 -1.33 -2.35 0.74
CA ASP A 374 -1.85 -2.73 -0.57
C ASP A 374 -1.99 -1.50 -1.48
N SER A 375 -1.72 -1.72 -2.75
CA SER A 375 -1.68 -0.70 -3.80
C SER A 375 -1.69 -1.42 -5.14
N ARG A 376 -2.53 -0.96 -6.07
CA ARG A 376 -2.79 -1.69 -7.31
C ARG A 376 -1.51 -1.95 -8.09
N TYR A 377 -1.38 -3.16 -8.62
CA TYR A 377 -0.20 -3.70 -9.33
C TYR A 377 1.09 -3.87 -8.52
N ASN A 378 1.37 -3.03 -7.52
CA ASN A 378 2.57 -3.09 -6.67
C ASN A 378 2.30 -2.36 -5.34
N ASP A 379 2.61 -3.03 -4.22
CA ASP A 379 2.62 -2.51 -2.86
C ASP A 379 3.24 -1.10 -2.72
N THR A 380 2.63 -0.28 -1.88
CA THR A 380 3.30 0.90 -1.35
C THR A 380 4.25 0.49 -0.25
N ARG A 381 5.56 0.64 -0.49
CA ARG A 381 6.60 0.45 0.52
C ARG A 381 6.67 1.64 1.48
N LEU A 382 6.67 1.33 2.77
CA LEU A 382 6.85 2.24 3.90
C LEU A 382 8.20 1.94 4.55
N THR A 383 8.89 2.95 5.11
CA THR A 383 10.16 2.71 5.81
C THR A 383 10.11 3.05 7.30
N MET A 384 10.94 2.34 8.07
CA MET A 384 11.13 2.50 9.50
C MET A 384 11.56 3.94 9.85
N ASN A 385 11.13 4.44 11.01
CA ASN A 385 11.39 5.80 11.53
C ASN A 385 10.84 6.96 10.67
N GLN A 386 10.27 6.72 9.49
CA GLN A 386 9.69 7.75 8.64
C GLN A 386 8.42 8.31 9.29
N MET A 387 8.31 9.62 9.49
CA MET A 387 7.09 10.23 10.03
C MET A 387 5.89 9.92 9.12
N ARG A 388 4.84 9.32 9.70
CA ARG A 388 3.58 9.01 9.01
C ARG A 388 2.42 9.72 9.71
N ALA A 389 1.56 10.36 8.91
CA ALA A 389 0.49 11.22 9.39
C ALA A 389 -0.83 10.99 8.65
N LEU A 390 -1.93 11.10 9.38
CA LEU A 390 -3.29 11.08 8.85
C LEU A 390 -4.05 12.31 9.37
N ALA A 391 -4.70 13.05 8.47
CA ALA A 391 -5.73 14.02 8.83
C ALA A 391 -7.07 13.60 8.24
N SER A 392 -8.14 13.81 8.99
CA SER A 392 -9.49 13.61 8.48
C SER A 392 -10.47 14.57 9.14
N ASN A 393 -11.58 14.85 8.45
CA ASN A 393 -12.69 15.62 9.01
C ASN A 393 -13.79 14.75 9.67
N ASN A 394 -13.60 13.42 9.70
CA ASN A 394 -14.51 12.49 10.38
C ASN A 394 -14.34 12.59 11.91
N THR A 395 -15.40 12.97 12.62
CA THR A 395 -15.54 13.02 14.09
C THR A 395 -17.02 12.87 14.46
N SER A 396 -17.32 12.40 15.67
CA SER A 396 -18.68 12.51 16.22
C SER A 396 -18.93 13.89 16.81
N THR A 397 -20.17 14.16 17.24
CA THR A 397 -20.54 15.28 18.10
C THR A 397 -19.76 15.25 19.41
N ASP A 398 -19.47 16.43 19.96
CA ASP A 398 -18.81 16.63 21.26
C ASP A 398 -19.49 15.85 22.42
N PRO A 399 -18.70 15.21 23.30
CA PRO A 399 -19.24 14.48 24.45
C PRO A 399 -19.79 15.45 25.52
N ALA A 400 -21.00 15.17 26.00
CA ALA A 400 -21.66 15.94 27.05
C ALA A 400 -20.96 15.75 28.42
N LEU A 401 -19.99 16.61 28.72
CA LEU A 401 -19.20 16.57 29.95
C LEU A 401 -19.98 17.07 31.17
N GLN A 402 -19.79 16.38 32.30
CA GLN A 402 -20.46 16.71 33.57
C GLN A 402 -19.85 17.93 34.29
N THR A 403 -18.59 18.28 33.98
CA THR A 403 -17.86 19.39 34.60
C THR A 403 -17.10 20.21 33.53
N PRO A 404 -17.35 21.53 33.40
CA PRO A 404 -16.69 22.37 32.40
C PRO A 404 -15.16 22.42 32.52
N ASP A 405 -14.63 22.28 33.73
CA ASP A 405 -13.20 22.37 34.05
C ASP A 405 -12.46 21.02 33.92
N ALA A 406 -13.10 19.97 33.40
CA ALA A 406 -12.48 18.66 33.24
C ALA A 406 -11.30 18.70 32.25
N THR A 407 -10.10 18.37 32.73
CA THR A 407 -8.86 18.24 31.93
C THR A 407 -8.66 16.83 31.35
N LEU A 408 -9.60 15.91 31.61
CA LEU A 408 -9.59 14.51 31.16
C LEU A 408 -10.96 14.13 30.58
N LEU A 409 -10.96 13.27 29.55
CA LEU A 409 -12.17 12.65 28.98
C LEU A 409 -12.24 11.16 29.37
N PRO A 410 -13.41 10.60 29.73
CA PRO A 410 -13.55 9.16 29.94
C PRO A 410 -13.25 8.39 28.65
N PRO A 411 -12.47 7.28 28.69
CA PRO A 411 -12.08 6.55 27.49
C PRO A 411 -13.24 6.06 26.62
N LYS A 412 -14.38 5.70 27.23
CA LYS A 412 -15.61 5.32 26.51
C LYS A 412 -16.22 6.44 25.66
N ASP A 413 -15.98 7.70 26.03
CA ASP A 413 -16.44 8.86 25.27
C ASP A 413 -15.42 9.26 24.18
N PHE A 414 -14.13 9.01 24.40
CA PHE A 414 -13.11 9.11 23.35
C PHE A 414 -13.34 8.09 22.22
N MET A 415 -13.77 6.86 22.55
CA MET A 415 -14.08 5.85 21.53
C MET A 415 -15.23 6.28 20.60
N LYS A 416 -16.23 7.01 21.11
CA LYS A 416 -17.30 7.62 20.30
C LYS A 416 -16.76 8.71 19.36
N LEU A 417 -15.88 9.59 19.87
CA LEU A 417 -15.26 10.65 19.08
C LEU A 417 -14.52 10.12 17.84
N VAL A 418 -13.81 9.00 17.99
CA VAL A 418 -13.07 8.37 16.88
C VAL A 418 -13.91 7.38 16.05
N GLU A 419 -15.10 7.00 16.50
CA GLU A 419 -15.98 6.01 15.83
C GLU A 419 -16.19 6.29 14.33
N PRO A 420 -16.40 7.54 13.84
CA PRO A 420 -16.60 7.79 12.41
C PRO A 420 -15.37 7.53 11.50
N LEU A 421 -14.17 7.41 12.08
CA LEU A 421 -12.96 6.94 11.40
C LEU A 421 -12.91 5.40 11.30
N PHE A 422 -13.58 4.70 12.21
CA PHE A 422 -13.49 3.24 12.37
C PHE A 422 -14.76 2.48 11.96
N ARG A 423 -15.94 3.12 11.91
CA ARG A 423 -17.16 2.66 11.22
C ARG A 423 -17.59 1.20 11.50
N GLY A 424 -17.38 0.71 12.71
CA GLY A 424 -17.70 -0.68 13.09
C GLY A 424 -16.54 -1.67 12.99
N ASP A 425 -15.31 -1.22 12.69
CA ASP A 425 -14.07 -1.98 12.93
C ASP A 425 -14.07 -2.56 14.37
N ALA A 426 -13.54 -3.77 14.54
CA ALA A 426 -13.52 -4.42 15.86
C ALA A 426 -12.66 -3.64 16.87
N GLU A 427 -13.09 -3.57 18.14
CA GLU A 427 -12.40 -2.80 19.20
C GLU A 427 -10.91 -3.17 19.32
N LYS A 428 -10.55 -4.46 19.17
CA LYS A 428 -9.16 -4.94 19.16
C LYS A 428 -8.32 -4.29 18.06
N ASP A 429 -8.92 -4.00 16.91
CA ASP A 429 -8.26 -3.43 15.75
C ASP A 429 -8.15 -1.91 15.86
N ILE A 430 -9.19 -1.25 16.38
CA ILE A 430 -9.12 0.17 16.77
C ILE A 430 -7.98 0.36 17.78
N MET A 431 -7.90 -0.50 18.81
CA MET A 431 -6.81 -0.48 19.80
C MET A 431 -5.44 -0.82 19.19
N ALA A 432 -5.39 -1.66 18.15
CA ALA A 432 -4.15 -1.94 17.41
C ALA A 432 -3.62 -0.74 16.61
N VAL A 433 -4.51 0.17 16.18
CA VAL A 433 -4.14 1.49 15.62
C VAL A 433 -3.78 2.46 16.75
N LEU A 434 -4.65 2.64 17.75
CA LEU A 434 -4.46 3.57 18.87
C LEU A 434 -3.24 3.27 19.77
N LYS A 435 -2.64 2.07 19.70
CA LYS A 435 -1.36 1.76 20.37
C LYS A 435 -0.10 2.11 19.56
N ARG A 436 -0.28 2.49 18.30
CA ARG A 436 0.77 2.87 17.32
C ARG A 436 0.64 4.31 16.84
N SER A 437 -0.31 5.08 17.37
CA SER A 437 -0.54 6.46 16.93
C SER A 437 -0.92 7.41 18.06
N THR A 438 -0.31 8.59 18.08
CA THR A 438 -0.82 9.71 18.88
C THR A 438 -2.04 10.30 18.19
N THR A 439 -3.17 10.42 18.89
CA THR A 439 -4.44 10.85 18.31
C THR A 439 -4.89 12.18 18.90
N PHE A 440 -5.11 13.15 18.01
CA PHE A 440 -5.70 14.45 18.27
C PHE A 440 -7.10 14.47 17.67
N VAL A 441 -8.11 14.87 18.44
CA VAL A 441 -9.47 15.10 17.94
C VAL A 441 -9.88 16.54 18.26
N PHE A 442 -10.03 17.35 17.22
CA PHE A 442 -10.42 18.76 17.31
C PHE A 442 -11.95 18.88 17.26
N THR A 443 -12.59 19.37 18.31
CA THR A 443 -14.04 19.56 18.35
C THR A 443 -14.40 21.02 18.60
N GLU A 444 -15.70 21.35 18.64
CA GLU A 444 -16.13 22.75 18.85
C GLU A 444 -15.89 23.24 20.29
N THR A 445 -15.70 22.33 21.26
CA THR A 445 -15.50 22.67 22.68
C THR A 445 -14.12 22.36 23.26
N ALA A 446 -13.30 21.52 22.59
CA ALA A 446 -11.96 21.16 23.06
C ALA A 446 -11.10 20.47 22.00
N LEU A 447 -9.81 20.35 22.29
CA LEU A 447 -8.91 19.40 21.67
C LEU A 447 -8.76 18.21 22.62
N PHE A 448 -9.05 17.00 22.14
CA PHE A 448 -8.78 15.77 22.86
C PHE A 448 -7.48 15.13 22.37
N LEU A 449 -6.56 14.82 23.30
CA LEU A 449 -5.26 14.23 23.01
C LEU A 449 -5.11 12.89 23.75
N ARG A 450 -4.91 11.82 22.99
CA ARG A 450 -4.55 10.49 23.50
C ARG A 450 -3.18 10.08 22.97
N LEU A 451 -2.22 9.86 23.87
CA LEU A 451 -0.90 9.31 23.53
C LEU A 451 -0.97 7.82 23.14
N PRO A 452 0.06 7.26 22.49
CA PRO A 452 0.05 5.86 22.05
C PRO A 452 0.02 4.91 23.25
N SER A 453 -0.97 4.04 23.33
CA SER A 453 -1.07 3.02 24.37
C SER A 453 -2.01 1.89 23.98
N GLU A 454 -1.71 0.68 24.42
CA GLU A 454 -2.58 -0.50 24.27
C GLU A 454 -3.66 -0.62 25.35
N LYS A 455 -3.59 0.21 26.40
CA LYS A 455 -4.56 0.21 27.48
C LYS A 455 -5.89 0.84 27.02
N PRO A 456 -7.04 0.15 27.16
CA PRO A 456 -8.36 0.73 26.88
C PRO A 456 -8.68 1.91 27.79
N ASP A 457 -8.13 1.92 29.01
CA ASP A 457 -8.27 2.98 30.01
C ASP A 457 -7.17 4.06 29.95
N ALA A 458 -6.40 4.11 28.85
CA ALA A 458 -5.34 5.11 28.67
C ALA A 458 -5.85 6.56 28.78
N ILE A 459 -4.99 7.43 29.30
CA ILE A 459 -5.27 8.84 29.54
C ILE A 459 -5.64 9.56 28.23
N VAL A 460 -6.77 10.26 28.26
CA VAL A 460 -7.22 11.19 27.21
C VAL A 460 -7.31 12.58 27.82
N HIS A 461 -6.38 13.45 27.47
CA HIS A 461 -6.40 14.84 27.91
C HIS A 461 -7.48 15.62 27.16
N ARG A 462 -8.19 16.50 27.88
CA ARG A 462 -9.05 17.53 27.32
C ARG A 462 -8.36 18.88 27.43
N ILE A 463 -8.12 19.52 26.29
CA ILE A 463 -7.34 20.75 26.16
C ILE A 463 -8.28 21.86 25.66
N VAL A 464 -8.65 22.74 26.59
CA VAL A 464 -9.36 24.02 26.30
C VAL A 464 -8.38 25.21 26.37
N ALA A 465 -7.18 25.00 26.93
CA ALA A 465 -6.18 26.03 27.14
C ALA A 465 -5.84 26.80 25.85
N ASP A 466 -5.80 28.13 25.99
CA ASP A 466 -5.46 29.11 24.94
C ASP A 466 -6.23 28.95 23.61
N ASP A 467 -7.48 28.45 23.67
CA ASP A 467 -8.36 28.19 22.51
C ASP A 467 -7.71 27.32 21.41
N LEU A 468 -6.76 26.47 21.79
CA LEU A 468 -5.94 25.65 20.87
C LEU A 468 -6.76 24.73 19.93
N HIS A 469 -8.00 24.45 20.31
CA HIS A 469 -8.94 23.65 19.53
C HIS A 469 -9.51 24.40 18.32
N LEU A 470 -9.51 25.73 18.33
CA LEU A 470 -10.05 26.57 17.26
C LEU A 470 -9.00 26.89 16.17
N ASP A 471 -7.73 27.09 16.52
CA ASP A 471 -6.67 27.37 15.54
C ASP A 471 -5.27 26.95 16.02
N LEU A 472 -4.65 26.01 15.29
CA LEU A 472 -3.29 25.54 15.53
C LEU A 472 -2.18 26.51 15.11
N LEU A 473 -2.47 27.59 14.38
CA LEU A 473 -1.45 28.50 13.84
C LEU A 473 -1.29 29.78 14.68
N ALA A 474 -0.05 30.14 15.01
CA ALA A 474 0.25 31.41 15.64
C ALA A 474 -0.09 32.58 14.70
N PRO A 475 -0.75 33.66 15.17
CA PRO A 475 -1.10 34.82 14.33
C PRO A 475 0.07 35.43 13.54
N ARG A 476 1.29 35.34 14.09
CA ARG A 476 2.55 35.80 13.48
C ARG A 476 2.74 35.29 12.04
N ASP A 477 2.46 34.00 11.79
CA ASP A 477 2.90 33.33 10.56
C ASP A 477 1.76 32.97 9.60
N LYS A 478 0.50 33.18 10.01
CA LYS A 478 -0.68 33.08 9.13
C LYS A 478 -0.51 33.84 7.79
N PRO A 479 0.12 35.04 7.73
CA PRO A 479 0.37 35.73 6.46
C PRO A 479 1.30 34.97 5.50
N PHE A 480 2.33 34.28 6.00
CA PHE A 480 3.22 33.47 5.17
C PHE A 480 2.53 32.21 4.65
N TYR A 481 1.67 31.58 5.46
CA TYR A 481 0.82 30.48 4.99
C TYR A 481 -0.22 30.94 3.96
N GLY A 482 -0.75 32.16 4.10
CA GLY A 482 -1.60 32.80 3.10
C GLY A 482 -0.88 32.99 1.76
N LYS A 483 0.34 33.54 1.77
CA LYS A 483 1.20 33.66 0.57
C LYS A 483 1.47 32.29 -0.06
N TYR A 484 1.80 31.27 0.75
CA TYR A 484 2.05 29.90 0.28
C TYR A 484 0.83 29.26 -0.40
N LYS A 485 -0.38 29.47 0.14
CA LYS A 485 -1.64 29.06 -0.52
C LYS A 485 -1.83 29.71 -1.89
N SER A 486 -1.34 30.94 -2.07
CA SER A 486 -1.32 31.67 -3.34
C SER A 486 -0.11 31.33 -4.23
N GLY A 487 0.67 30.29 -3.91
CA GLY A 487 1.85 29.87 -4.67
C GLY A 487 3.12 30.71 -4.43
N VAL A 488 3.08 31.70 -3.53
CA VAL A 488 4.23 32.57 -3.22
C VAL A 488 4.93 32.05 -1.96
N ILE A 489 6.14 31.53 -2.13
CA ILE A 489 6.99 31.11 -1.01
C ILE A 489 7.71 32.33 -0.46
N ALA A 490 7.38 32.70 0.78
CA ALA A 490 8.05 33.75 1.54
C ALA A 490 8.28 33.24 2.95
N LEU A 491 9.52 33.32 3.43
CA LEU A 491 9.89 32.98 4.80
C LEU A 491 9.80 34.23 5.68
N GLY A 492 9.58 34.04 6.99
CA GLY A 492 9.72 35.12 7.97
C GLY A 492 11.17 35.28 8.43
N ASP A 493 11.54 36.47 8.92
CA ASP A 493 12.92 36.78 9.30
C ASP A 493 13.45 35.87 10.42
N SER A 494 12.57 35.39 11.31
CA SER A 494 12.90 34.45 12.38
C SER A 494 13.05 32.98 11.92
N PHE A 495 12.74 32.64 10.67
CA PHE A 495 12.63 31.24 10.21
C PHE A 495 13.90 30.42 10.48
N ALA A 496 15.09 31.01 10.30
CA ALA A 496 16.36 30.32 10.54
C ALA A 496 16.58 30.01 12.04
N ASP A 497 16.29 30.95 12.94
CA ASP A 497 16.38 30.74 14.39
C ASP A 497 15.25 29.85 14.91
N ASP A 498 14.06 29.93 14.33
CA ASP A 498 12.94 29.04 14.67
C ASP A 498 13.27 27.59 14.29
N VAL A 499 13.84 27.36 13.09
CA VAL A 499 14.38 26.04 12.69
C VAL A 499 15.52 25.60 13.60
N ARG A 500 16.45 26.49 13.98
CA ARG A 500 17.55 26.12 14.89
C ARG A 500 17.02 25.63 16.24
N ARG A 501 16.16 26.43 16.89
CA ARG A 501 15.54 26.11 18.19
C ARG A 501 14.63 24.88 18.15
N GLU A 502 13.91 24.70 17.04
CA GLU A 502 13.07 23.51 16.79
C GLU A 502 13.90 22.23 16.83
N GLN A 503 15.07 22.26 16.20
CA GLN A 503 15.92 21.09 16.13
C GLN A 503 16.70 20.86 17.43
N GLU A 504 17.10 21.94 18.12
CA GLU A 504 17.65 21.88 19.50
C GLU A 504 16.64 21.24 20.48
N MET A 505 15.34 21.54 20.34
CA MET A 505 14.26 20.88 21.08
C MET A 505 14.21 19.38 20.74
N ILE A 506 14.13 19.01 19.45
CA ILE A 506 14.00 17.60 19.04
C ILE A 506 15.21 16.78 19.48
N ASP A 507 16.44 17.30 19.30
CA ASP A 507 17.67 16.64 19.75
C ASP A 507 17.64 16.42 21.28
N SER A 508 17.19 17.41 22.05
CA SER A 508 17.06 17.32 23.52
C SER A 508 16.00 16.30 23.95
N SER A 509 14.81 16.34 23.36
CA SER A 509 13.69 15.44 23.72
C SER A 509 13.94 13.99 23.27
N VAL A 510 14.69 13.76 22.18
CA VAL A 510 15.13 12.41 21.78
C VAL A 510 16.28 11.90 22.66
N ALA A 511 17.10 12.77 23.24
CA ALA A 511 18.04 12.36 24.29
C ALA A 511 17.30 12.05 25.60
N GLU A 512 16.22 12.76 25.93
CA GLU A 512 15.40 12.51 27.12
C GLU A 512 14.80 11.09 27.11
N THR A 513 14.29 10.58 25.99
CA THR A 513 13.71 9.22 25.91
C THR A 513 14.68 8.11 26.30
N GLN A 514 15.99 8.31 26.16
CA GLN A 514 17.02 7.32 26.52
C GLN A 514 17.11 7.06 28.03
N HIS A 515 16.49 7.90 28.86
CA HIS A 515 16.42 7.75 30.30
C HIS A 515 15.26 6.83 30.76
N PHE A 516 14.41 6.39 29.84
CA PHE A 516 13.22 5.58 30.13
C PHE A 516 13.43 4.13 29.65
N PRO A 517 13.18 3.11 30.49
CA PRO A 517 13.46 1.72 30.14
C PRO A 517 12.45 1.14 29.12
N SER A 518 11.32 1.80 28.91
CA SER A 518 10.38 1.49 27.83
C SER A 518 9.73 2.75 27.25
N ARG A 519 9.21 2.64 26.03
CA ARG A 519 8.36 3.67 25.40
C ARG A 519 7.16 4.03 26.27
N ASP A 520 6.56 3.04 26.94
CA ASP A 520 5.33 3.24 27.71
C ASP A 520 5.61 4.01 29.02
N ASP A 521 6.82 3.89 29.59
CA ASP A 521 7.28 4.75 30.69
C ASP A 521 7.47 6.20 30.25
N TYR A 522 8.01 6.43 29.04
CA TYR A 522 8.08 7.77 28.47
C TYR A 522 6.67 8.35 28.17
N VAL A 523 5.73 7.52 27.69
CA VAL A 523 4.32 7.93 27.53
C VAL A 523 3.68 8.29 28.88
N ASN A 524 3.98 7.55 29.96
CA ASN A 524 3.52 7.89 31.30
C ASN A 524 4.09 9.24 31.78
N HIS A 525 5.38 9.50 31.52
CA HIS A 525 6.00 10.81 31.79
C HIS A 525 5.36 11.94 30.98
N ALA A 526 5.18 11.76 29.67
CA ALA A 526 4.55 12.74 28.79
C ALA A 526 3.11 13.06 29.22
N ASN A 527 2.31 12.04 29.53
CA ASN A 527 0.97 12.22 30.10
C ASN A 527 1.01 13.03 31.41
N HIS A 528 1.96 12.76 32.31
CA HIS A 528 2.10 13.51 33.56
C HIS A 528 2.50 14.97 33.33
N ALA A 529 3.41 15.24 32.39
CA ALA A 529 3.85 16.60 32.06
C ALA A 529 2.72 17.43 31.42
N ILE A 530 2.00 16.85 30.44
CA ILE A 530 0.82 17.47 29.82
C ILE A 530 -0.26 17.71 30.87
N GLN A 531 -0.54 16.74 31.75
CA GLN A 531 -1.52 16.90 32.83
C GLN A 531 -1.12 18.01 33.79
N LYS A 532 0.16 18.11 34.17
CA LYS A 532 0.67 19.16 35.06
C LYS A 532 0.56 20.57 34.46
N TRP A 533 0.65 20.70 33.13
CA TRP A 533 0.34 21.95 32.43
C TRP A 533 -1.15 22.27 32.47
N LEU A 534 -2.02 21.29 32.21
CA LEU A 534 -3.48 21.47 32.16
C LEU A 534 -4.11 21.71 33.54
N THR A 535 -3.56 21.11 34.60
CA THR A 535 -3.90 21.43 36.00
C THR A 535 -2.74 22.20 36.63
N PRO A 536 -2.58 23.51 36.33
CA PRO A 536 -1.62 24.32 37.05
C PRO A 536 -1.99 24.30 38.54
N GLU A 537 -0.99 24.10 39.41
CA GLU A 537 -1.21 24.14 40.85
C GLU A 537 -1.98 25.41 41.22
N PRO A 538 -3.00 25.33 42.10
CA PRO A 538 -3.82 26.48 42.44
C PRO A 538 -2.88 27.53 43.03
N LYS A 539 -2.63 28.61 42.27
CA LYS A 539 -1.72 29.70 42.67
C LYS A 539 -2.12 30.12 44.07
N VAL A 540 -1.30 29.72 45.06
CA VAL A 540 -1.54 30.06 46.45
C VAL A 540 -1.53 31.56 46.49
N ARG A 541 -2.72 32.15 46.64
CA ARG A 541 -2.85 33.54 47.02
C ARG A 541 -2.29 33.61 48.44
N VAL A 542 -0.97 33.79 48.51
CA VAL A 542 -0.34 34.49 49.61
C VAL A 542 -0.97 35.88 49.58
N ILE A 543 -2.12 35.98 50.26
CA ILE A 543 -2.71 37.27 50.59
C ILE A 543 -1.58 37.99 51.31
N PRO A 544 -1.06 39.11 50.78
CA PRO A 544 0.03 39.81 51.44
C PRO A 544 -0.48 40.15 52.84
N SER A 545 0.21 39.66 53.87
CA SER A 545 -0.15 39.92 55.26
C SER A 545 -0.40 41.40 55.40
N SER A 546 -1.62 41.78 55.80
CA SER A 546 -2.04 43.18 55.89
C SER A 546 -0.96 43.98 56.61
N PRO A 547 -0.53 45.15 56.09
CA PRO A 547 0.61 45.88 56.62
C PRO A 547 0.53 45.96 58.15
N GLY A 548 1.50 45.33 58.82
CA GLY A 548 1.44 45.16 60.27
C GLY A 548 1.39 46.52 60.92
N SER A 549 0.25 46.88 61.51
CA SER A 549 0.10 48.12 62.25
C SER A 549 1.00 48.05 63.47
N SER A 550 2.17 48.68 63.38
CA SER A 550 3.08 48.87 64.50
C SER A 550 2.33 49.48 65.68
N ASN A 551 2.59 48.97 66.88
CA ASN A 551 1.91 49.39 68.10
C ASN A 551 2.21 50.86 68.44
N GLU A 552 1.34 51.78 68.01
CA GLU A 552 1.22 53.12 68.58
C GLU A 552 -0.26 53.46 68.83
N ALA A 553 -0.50 54.20 69.91
CA ALA A 553 -1.78 54.82 70.28
C ALA A 553 -3.01 53.91 70.49
N ASP A 554 -3.08 53.29 71.67
CA ASP A 554 -4.37 53.09 72.36
C ASP A 554 -5.08 54.44 72.54
N THR A 555 -6.05 54.78 71.67
CA THR A 555 -6.93 55.96 71.91
C THR A 555 -8.29 55.94 71.21
N SER A 556 -8.57 55.00 70.31
CA SER A 556 -9.78 55.04 69.45
C SER A 556 -10.85 53.97 69.72
N ARG A 557 -10.52 52.85 70.36
CA ARG A 557 -11.49 51.74 70.60
C ARG A 557 -12.35 51.89 71.85
N SER A 558 -11.91 52.71 72.82
CA SER A 558 -12.71 53.07 74.00
C SER A 558 -13.95 53.93 73.65
N ALA A 559 -13.96 54.59 72.49
CA ALA A 559 -15.06 55.46 72.05
C ALA A 559 -16.35 54.71 71.62
N PHE A 560 -16.32 53.39 71.40
CA PHE A 560 -17.46 52.63 70.88
C PHE A 560 -17.85 51.35 71.66
N GLY A 561 -17.20 51.05 72.79
CA GLY A 561 -17.74 50.14 73.81
C GLY A 561 -17.96 48.66 73.42
N LEU A 562 -17.24 48.13 72.42
CA LEU A 562 -17.36 46.73 72.00
C LEU A 562 -16.29 45.82 72.63
N ALA A 563 -16.69 44.62 73.04
CA ALA A 563 -15.83 43.63 73.71
C ALA A 563 -15.04 42.74 72.72
N PRO A 564 -13.83 42.28 73.09
CA PRO A 564 -13.00 41.41 72.25
C PRO A 564 -13.45 39.93 72.31
N VAL A 565 -13.31 39.22 71.20
CA VAL A 565 -13.51 37.77 71.09
C VAL A 565 -12.20 37.10 70.68
N PHE A 566 -11.75 36.11 71.44
CA PHE A 566 -10.54 35.33 71.16
C PHE A 566 -10.90 33.97 70.53
N PRO A 567 -10.28 33.57 69.40
CA PRO A 567 -10.30 32.18 68.94
C PRO A 567 -9.21 31.35 69.65
N VAL A 568 -9.58 30.21 70.22
CA VAL A 568 -8.64 29.29 70.88
C VAL A 568 -8.33 28.10 69.98
N VAL A 569 -7.05 27.84 69.73
CA VAL A 569 -6.55 26.62 69.08
C VAL A 569 -5.99 25.69 70.16
N GLY A 570 -6.31 24.39 70.09
CA GLY A 570 -5.86 23.39 71.06
C GLY A 570 -5.72 21.99 70.46
N THR A 571 -4.70 21.23 70.88
CA THR A 571 -4.19 20.06 70.15
C THR A 571 -4.13 18.77 70.99
N GLY A 572 -5.11 17.86 70.78
CA GLY A 572 -5.08 16.46 71.25
C GLY A 572 -5.17 16.25 72.78
N PRO A 573 -5.03 15.01 73.30
CA PRO A 573 -4.91 13.71 72.61
C PRO A 573 -6.11 12.75 72.86
N LYS A 574 -6.08 11.53 72.27
CA LYS A 574 -7.03 10.42 72.56
C LYS A 574 -6.53 9.53 73.71
N PRO A 575 -7.42 8.82 74.44
CA PRO A 575 -7.59 7.37 74.18
C PRO A 575 -9.02 6.81 74.43
N GLY A 576 -9.26 5.53 74.10
CA GLY A 576 -10.40 4.75 74.62
C GLY A 576 -11.26 4.01 73.57
N ARG A 577 -11.36 2.67 73.66
CA ARG A 577 -12.25 1.81 72.85
C ARG A 577 -13.59 1.61 73.54
N LEU A 578 -14.68 1.42 72.78
CA LEU A 578 -15.37 0.12 72.68
C LEU A 578 -16.48 0.11 71.60
N ASN A 579 -17.00 -1.08 71.28
CA ASN A 579 -17.86 -1.36 70.13
C ASN A 579 -19.36 -1.29 70.51
N SER A 580 -20.23 -0.98 69.54
CA SER A 580 -21.38 -1.83 69.21
C SER A 580 -22.09 -1.37 67.93
N SER A 581 -22.83 -2.29 67.32
CA SER A 581 -23.62 -2.11 66.11
C SER A 581 -25.00 -1.50 66.37
N SER A 582 -25.45 -0.56 65.54
CA SER A 582 -26.86 -0.40 65.20
C SER A 582 -27.02 0.35 63.87
N SER A 583 -28.05 0.00 63.11
CA SER A 583 -28.44 0.67 61.86
C SER A 583 -29.07 2.03 62.14
N PHE A 584 -28.80 3.02 61.28
CA PHE A 584 -29.56 4.26 61.27
C PHE A 584 -30.70 4.15 60.26
N VAL A 585 -31.94 4.17 60.76
CA VAL A 585 -33.17 4.06 59.98
C VAL A 585 -33.78 5.45 59.80
N TYR A 586 -34.28 5.76 58.60
CA TYR A 586 -35.03 6.99 58.37
C TYR A 586 -36.42 6.89 59.01
N ASN A 587 -36.76 7.87 59.85
CA ASN A 587 -38.13 8.07 60.31
C ASN A 587 -38.90 8.90 59.29
N ASP A 588 -39.83 8.26 58.61
CA ASP A 588 -41.00 8.96 58.07
C ASP A 588 -41.95 9.29 59.24
N ASP A 589 -42.63 10.44 59.16
CA ASP A 589 -44.10 10.55 59.05
C ASP A 589 -44.67 11.88 59.65
N LYS A 590 -45.75 12.38 59.03
CA LYS A 590 -46.69 13.44 59.47
C LYS A 590 -46.15 14.90 59.57
N ARG A 591 -46.88 15.96 59.14
CA ARG A 591 -48.24 16.03 58.54
C ARG A 591 -48.60 17.38 57.85
N ARG A 592 -49.25 17.28 56.68
CA ARG A 592 -50.39 18.10 56.16
C ARG A 592 -50.37 19.66 56.16
N ARG A 593 -50.56 20.24 54.97
CA ARG A 593 -51.85 20.76 54.39
C ARG A 593 -51.61 21.00 52.88
N LEU A 594 -52.32 20.40 51.93
CA LEU A 594 -53.72 20.63 51.46
C LEU A 594 -53.95 22.10 51.00
N ARG A 595 -54.44 22.37 49.78
CA ARG A 595 -55.62 21.77 49.11
C ARG A 595 -55.63 21.90 47.55
N CYS A 596 -56.13 20.88 46.85
CA CYS A 596 -57.14 20.90 45.73
C CYS A 596 -56.94 21.71 44.42
N LYS A 597 -57.56 21.36 43.26
CA LYS A 597 -58.12 20.10 42.67
C LYS A 597 -58.76 20.39 41.28
N THR A 598 -58.53 19.57 40.25
CA THR A 598 -59.58 19.15 39.26
C THR A 598 -59.21 17.85 38.50
N SER A 599 -60.22 17.14 37.98
CA SER A 599 -60.23 15.88 37.18
C SER A 599 -61.45 15.89 36.22
N VAL A 600 -61.78 14.97 35.30
CA VAL A 600 -61.48 13.53 35.04
C VAL A 600 -61.11 13.34 33.52
N ALA A 601 -61.17 12.23 32.76
CA ALA A 601 -61.76 10.86 32.80
C ALA A 601 -60.82 9.89 32.00
N GLU A 602 -60.89 8.54 31.92
CA GLU A 602 -61.94 7.51 31.67
C GLU A 602 -62.43 7.42 30.20
N ALA A 603 -62.57 6.25 29.53
CA ALA A 603 -62.20 4.84 29.85
C ALA A 603 -62.21 3.93 28.58
N GLY A 604 -61.80 2.64 28.73
CA GLY A 604 -61.80 1.56 27.70
C GLY A 604 -60.43 0.84 27.65
N GLU A 605 -60.19 -0.44 27.99
CA GLU A 605 -60.89 -1.73 27.75
C GLU A 605 -60.92 -2.15 26.25
N ASN A 606 -60.59 -3.39 25.83
CA ASN A 606 -60.31 -4.65 26.58
C ASN A 606 -59.43 -5.66 25.79
N GLN A 607 -58.59 -6.42 26.52
CA GLN A 607 -58.26 -7.88 26.38
C GLN A 607 -57.66 -8.50 25.08
N THR A 608 -57.08 -9.72 25.05
CA THR A 608 -56.09 -10.46 25.89
C THR A 608 -55.67 -11.75 25.12
N LYS A 609 -54.41 -12.22 25.27
CA LYS A 609 -53.94 -13.64 25.40
C LYS A 609 -52.76 -14.08 24.51
N SER A 610 -51.76 -14.63 25.21
CA SER A 610 -50.73 -15.61 24.84
C SER A 610 -51.30 -17.06 25.03
N PRO A 611 -50.56 -18.21 25.10
CA PRO A 611 -49.10 -18.42 25.25
C PRO A 611 -48.47 -19.70 24.56
N ASP A 612 -47.21 -20.01 24.93
CA ASP A 612 -46.55 -21.36 25.02
C ASP A 612 -46.33 -22.21 23.73
N GLU A 613 -45.36 -23.15 23.59
CA GLU A 613 -44.16 -23.55 24.38
C GLU A 613 -43.14 -24.37 23.51
N GLU A 614 -41.90 -24.53 24.02
CA GLU A 614 -40.94 -25.67 23.94
C GLU A 614 -40.56 -26.51 22.66
N ASP A 615 -39.23 -26.51 22.38
CA ASP A 615 -38.28 -27.66 22.23
C ASP A 615 -37.85 -28.40 20.92
N THR A 616 -36.63 -28.96 21.00
CA THR A 616 -35.95 -30.06 20.26
C THR A 616 -35.58 -29.98 18.76
N LEU A 617 -34.28 -29.70 18.52
CA LEU A 617 -33.22 -30.56 17.90
C LEU A 617 -33.52 -31.68 16.85
N VAL A 618 -32.46 -31.94 16.04
CA VAL A 618 -32.11 -33.16 15.25
C VAL A 618 -32.46 -33.21 13.74
N ALA A 619 -31.53 -32.70 12.93
CA ALA A 619 -30.79 -33.34 11.81
C ALA A 619 -31.45 -34.19 10.69
N ASN A 620 -30.79 -34.13 9.51
CA ASN A 620 -30.86 -35.02 8.32
C ASN A 620 -32.21 -35.07 7.56
N GLY A 621 -32.31 -34.85 6.25
CA GLY A 621 -31.31 -34.89 5.18
C GLY A 621 -31.94 -35.51 3.91
N GLY A 622 -31.38 -35.26 2.73
CA GLY A 622 -31.74 -35.91 1.45
C GLY A 622 -32.78 -35.18 0.59
N ASP A 623 -32.35 -34.82 -0.63
CA ASP A 623 -32.87 -35.32 -1.93
C ASP A 623 -34.40 -35.28 -2.24
N SER A 624 -34.86 -34.95 -3.46
CA SER A 624 -34.20 -34.36 -4.64
C SER A 624 -35.23 -33.86 -5.68
N GLU A 625 -34.72 -33.11 -6.68
CA GLU A 625 -35.22 -33.02 -8.09
C GLU A 625 -36.59 -32.40 -8.49
N SER A 626 -36.55 -31.77 -9.67
CA SER A 626 -37.66 -31.48 -10.61
C SER A 626 -38.84 -30.65 -10.07
N ALA A 627 -38.90 -29.33 -10.24
CA ALA A 627 -38.89 -28.53 -11.47
C ALA A 627 -40.11 -28.75 -12.41
N ASN A 628 -40.87 -27.68 -12.63
CA ASN A 628 -41.53 -27.45 -13.92
C ASN A 628 -41.63 -25.93 -14.18
N ASN A 629 -41.39 -25.53 -15.43
CA ASN A 629 -41.38 -24.12 -15.84
C ASN A 629 -42.76 -23.65 -16.28
N GLN A 630 -43.03 -22.35 -16.16
CA GLN A 630 -43.62 -21.62 -17.28
C GLN A 630 -43.19 -20.14 -17.29
N GLU A 631 -42.98 -19.61 -18.49
CA GLU A 631 -42.29 -18.35 -18.74
C GLU A 631 -43.26 -17.17 -18.88
N GLN A 632 -42.80 -15.96 -18.53
CA GLN A 632 -43.09 -14.76 -19.34
C GLN A 632 -41.82 -13.92 -19.51
N ASN A 633 -41.35 -13.81 -20.75
CA ASN A 633 -40.19 -13.01 -21.16
C ASN A 633 -40.59 -11.56 -21.51
N ILE A 634 -39.89 -10.56 -20.97
CA ILE A 634 -39.65 -9.26 -21.64
C ILE A 634 -38.21 -8.79 -21.37
N LEU A 635 -37.56 -8.34 -22.44
CA LEU A 635 -36.20 -7.76 -22.62
C LEU A 635 -35.98 -6.43 -21.83
N SER A 636 -34.79 -5.83 -21.60
CA SER A 636 -33.34 -6.14 -21.78
C SER A 636 -32.49 -4.97 -21.16
N SER A 637 -31.20 -5.07 -20.81
CA SER A 637 -30.35 -6.25 -20.55
C SER A 637 -29.16 -6.02 -19.57
N PRO A 638 -28.07 -5.23 -19.85
CA PRO A 638 -26.75 -5.61 -19.31
C PRO A 638 -26.02 -4.59 -18.41
N GLY A 639 -25.14 -5.11 -17.53
CA GLY A 639 -24.28 -4.32 -16.63
C GLY A 639 -23.40 -5.15 -15.68
N GLU A 640 -22.56 -6.03 -16.24
CA GLU A 640 -21.27 -6.54 -15.72
C GLU A 640 -21.10 -6.89 -14.21
N ALA A 641 -20.87 -8.19 -13.95
CA ALA A 641 -20.34 -8.69 -12.68
C ALA A 641 -18.80 -8.77 -12.70
N MET A 642 -18.17 -8.73 -11.52
CA MET A 642 -16.71 -8.66 -11.37
C MET A 642 -16.04 -10.04 -11.43
N ASP A 643 -15.06 -10.20 -12.33
CA ASP A 643 -14.04 -11.26 -12.21
C ASP A 643 -12.98 -10.91 -11.15
N LEU A 644 -12.43 -11.94 -10.52
CA LEU A 644 -11.30 -11.89 -9.59
C LEU A 644 -10.16 -12.77 -10.14
N ASP A 645 -8.93 -12.45 -9.71
CA ASP A 645 -7.70 -13.25 -9.91
C ASP A 645 -7.18 -13.40 -11.36
N GLN A 646 -6.72 -12.28 -11.94
CA GLN A 646 -6.02 -12.25 -13.24
C GLN A 646 -4.48 -12.04 -13.11
N GLY A 647 -3.91 -12.26 -11.92
CA GLY A 647 -2.52 -11.88 -11.61
C GLY A 647 -1.44 -12.71 -12.33
N SER A 648 -1.66 -14.02 -12.50
CA SER A 648 -0.76 -14.91 -13.25
C SER A 648 -1.08 -14.98 -14.74
N ASP A 649 -2.37 -14.94 -15.07
CA ASP A 649 -2.87 -15.37 -16.38
C ASP A 649 -2.51 -14.38 -17.49
N SER A 650 -2.43 -13.07 -17.17
CA SER A 650 -2.00 -12.03 -18.11
C SER A 650 -0.63 -12.30 -18.75
N ALA A 651 0.29 -12.96 -18.03
CA ALA A 651 1.62 -13.28 -18.55
C ALA A 651 1.62 -14.54 -19.44
N GLU A 652 0.69 -15.48 -19.24
CA GLU A 652 0.47 -16.59 -20.18
C GLU A 652 -0.32 -16.12 -21.42
N GLU A 653 -1.22 -15.14 -21.26
CA GLU A 653 -2.01 -14.57 -22.36
C GLU A 653 -1.16 -13.68 -23.29
N GLU A 654 -0.30 -12.81 -22.76
CA GLU A 654 0.67 -12.04 -23.57
C GLU A 654 1.66 -12.97 -24.30
N ALA A 655 2.06 -14.08 -23.68
CA ALA A 655 2.87 -15.11 -24.33
C ALA A 655 2.10 -15.89 -25.42
N ALA A 656 0.79 -16.09 -25.27
CA ALA A 656 -0.05 -16.75 -26.25
C ALA A 656 -0.32 -15.87 -27.49
N GLN A 657 -0.57 -14.57 -27.30
CA GLN A 657 -0.85 -13.64 -28.40
C GLN A 657 0.34 -13.38 -29.33
N HIS A 658 1.56 -13.79 -28.96
CA HIS A 658 2.80 -13.51 -29.71
C HIS A 658 3.51 -14.77 -30.24
N LEU A 659 2.82 -15.92 -30.31
CA LEU A 659 3.39 -17.13 -30.90
C LEU A 659 3.27 -17.23 -32.43
N HIS A 660 2.47 -16.35 -33.05
CA HIS A 660 2.21 -16.26 -34.50
C HIS A 660 2.62 -14.91 -35.14
N GLY A 661 3.46 -14.12 -34.47
CA GLY A 661 4.06 -12.88 -34.99
C GLY A 661 5.46 -12.65 -34.43
#